data_AF-A0A8C0YY35-F1
#
_entry.id   AF-A0A8C0YY35-F1
#
_cell.length_a   1.000
_cell.length_b   1.000
_cell.length_c   1.000
_cell.angle_alpha   90.00
_cell.angle_beta   90.00
_cell.angle_gamma   90.00
#
_symmetry.space_group_name_H-M   'P 1'
#
loop_
_entity.id
_entity.type
_entity.pdbx_description
1 polymer ?
#
loop_
_entity_poly.entity_id
_entity_poly.type
_entity_poly.pdbx_seq_one_letter_code
_entity_poly.pdbx_strand_id
1 'polypeptide(L)'
;MRRLRRWAFAALLLLLPLPPPGLGTRGPFGALRWRVSPHLGRPGAPEVTEPSRLVGESTGGEVRKQQLDTRVRQEPPGGPPVHLAQVSFVIPAFNSNFTLDLELNHHLLSSQYVERHFSREGTTQHSSGAGDHCYYQGKLRGNPHSFAALSTCQGLHGVFSDGNFTYIVEPREMARPQEPPQGPLPHLIYRTPLLPAPLGCREPGCLFAAPAHTAPVNRPRLRRKRQVRRGHPTVHSETKYVELIVVNDHQLFEQMRQSVVLTSNFAKSVVNLADVMYKEQLNTRIVLVAMETWADGDKIQVQDDLLETLARLMVYRREGLPEPSDATHLFSGRTFQSSSSGAAYVGGICSLSRGGGVNEYDNMGAMAVTLAQTLGQNLGMMWNKHRSSAGDCKCPDNWLGCIMEDTGFYLPRKFSRCSIDEYNQFLQEGGGSCLFNKPLKLLDPPECGNGFVEAGEECDCGSVQECSRAGGNCCKKCTLTHDAMCSDGLCCRRCKYEPRGVSCREAVNECDIAETCTGDSSQCPPNLHKLDGYYCDHEQGRCYGGRCKTRDRQCQALWGHAAADRFCYEKLNVEGTERGNCGRKGSGWVQCNKQDVLCGFLLCVNISGAPRLGDLGGDISSVTFYHQGKELDCRGGHVQLADGSDLSYVEDGTACGPNMLCLDHRCLPASAFNFSTCPGSGERRICSHHGVCSNEGKCICQPDWTGKDCSIHNPLPTSPPTGETERYKGPSGTNIIIGSIAGAVLVAAIVLGGTGWGFKNIRRGRSGGA
;
A
#
# COMPACT_ATOMS: atom_id res chain seq x y z
N MET A 1 42.78 -20.94 -51.79
CA MET A 1 43.80 -19.97 -52.21
C MET A 1 43.46 -18.59 -51.67
N ARG A 2 44.39 -18.03 -50.89
CA ARG A 2 44.72 -16.58 -50.71
C ARG A 2 43.56 -15.57 -50.81
N ARG A 3 43.21 -14.91 -49.69
CA ARG A 3 43.64 -13.53 -49.34
C ARG A 3 43.51 -12.53 -50.51
N LEU A 4 42.56 -11.60 -50.39
CA LEU A 4 42.65 -10.14 -50.64
C LEU A 4 41.28 -9.59 -51.03
N ARG A 5 40.69 -8.74 -50.17
CA ARG A 5 39.86 -7.55 -50.50
C ARG A 5 39.13 -7.04 -49.25
N ARG A 6 39.91 -6.51 -48.30
CA ARG A 6 39.53 -5.28 -47.60
C ARG A 6 39.92 -4.13 -48.54
N TRP A 7 39.26 -2.97 -48.43
CA TRP A 7 39.37 -1.76 -49.27
C TRP A 7 38.46 -1.73 -50.50
N ALA A 8 37.19 -1.37 -50.31
CA ALA A 8 36.36 -0.63 -51.28
C ALA A 8 34.95 -0.35 -50.71
N PHE A 9 34.83 0.46 -49.65
CA PHE A 9 33.54 1.10 -49.29
C PHE A 9 33.79 2.43 -48.55
N ALA A 10 34.75 3.21 -49.07
CA ALA A 10 35.05 4.56 -48.60
C ALA A 10 35.42 5.42 -49.82
N ALA A 11 34.45 5.68 -50.70
CA ALA A 11 34.50 6.73 -51.73
C ALA A 11 33.22 6.68 -52.59
N LEU A 12 32.09 7.18 -52.09
CA LEU A 12 31.00 7.68 -52.95
C LEU A 12 30.00 8.53 -52.15
N LEU A 13 30.47 9.61 -51.53
CA LEU A 13 29.62 10.62 -50.90
C LEU A 13 30.30 11.99 -51.00
N LEU A 14 30.51 12.45 -52.23
CA LEU A 14 30.88 13.81 -52.57
C LEU A 14 30.22 14.11 -53.92
N LEU A 15 29.16 14.93 -53.91
CA LEU A 15 28.79 15.92 -54.95
C LEU A 15 27.41 16.59 -54.64
N LEU A 16 27.49 17.78 -54.02
CA LEU A 16 26.67 19.01 -54.20
C LEU A 16 25.24 19.12 -53.58
N PRO A 17 24.70 20.35 -53.31
CA PRO A 17 25.35 21.66 -53.06
C PRO A 17 24.85 22.42 -51.79
N LEU A 18 25.63 23.42 -51.35
CA LEU A 18 25.36 24.37 -50.23
C LEU A 18 24.45 25.55 -50.64
N PRO A 19 23.62 26.12 -49.73
CA PRO A 19 23.06 27.48 -49.84
C PRO A 19 23.86 28.53 -49.01
N PRO A 20 23.66 29.85 -49.23
CA PRO A 20 24.62 30.92 -48.90
C PRO A 20 24.52 31.46 -47.45
N PRO A 21 25.48 32.29 -46.98
CA PRO A 21 25.61 32.66 -45.57
C PRO A 21 24.75 33.89 -45.21
N GLY A 22 23.99 33.78 -44.12
CA GLY A 22 23.24 34.88 -43.50
C GLY A 22 23.63 35.04 -42.03
N LEU A 23 23.85 36.29 -41.61
CA LEU A 23 24.49 36.73 -40.37
C LEU A 23 24.07 35.98 -39.09
N GLY A 24 25.06 35.48 -38.36
CA GLY A 24 24.89 35.00 -36.99
C GLY A 24 25.02 36.12 -35.96
N THR A 25 24.04 36.22 -35.08
CA THR A 25 24.21 36.75 -33.72
C THR A 25 24.06 35.59 -32.73
N ARG A 26 25.07 35.43 -31.85
CA ARG A 26 25.13 34.42 -30.79
C ARG A 26 24.06 34.70 -29.72
N GLY A 27 23.31 33.66 -29.33
CA GLY A 27 22.54 33.58 -28.10
C GLY A 27 22.65 32.17 -27.48
N PRO A 28 22.70 32.02 -26.15
CA PRO A 28 22.88 30.72 -25.50
C PRO A 28 21.54 29.97 -25.37
N PHE A 29 21.62 28.68 -25.06
CA PHE A 29 20.56 27.67 -24.90
C PHE A 29 20.19 26.87 -26.16
N GLY A 30 20.92 25.77 -26.34
CA GLY A 30 20.55 24.68 -27.23
C GLY A 30 19.54 23.75 -26.55
N ALA A 31 18.31 23.76 -27.05
CA ALA A 31 17.35 22.66 -26.93
C ALA A 31 16.71 22.48 -28.31
N LEU A 32 16.89 21.31 -28.92
CA LEU A 32 16.21 20.97 -30.17
C LEU A 32 14.71 20.79 -29.89
N ARG A 33 13.89 21.77 -30.32
CA ARG A 33 12.45 21.60 -30.47
C ARG A 33 12.16 20.70 -31.67
N TRP A 34 11.50 19.57 -31.44
CA TRP A 34 10.81 18.84 -32.49
C TRP A 34 9.69 19.72 -33.06
N ARG A 35 9.83 20.18 -34.31
CA ARG A 35 8.72 20.76 -35.07
C ARG A 35 7.78 19.62 -35.47
N VAL A 36 6.61 19.55 -34.84
CA VAL A 36 5.50 18.71 -35.27
C VAL A 36 4.94 19.26 -36.58
N SER A 37 4.84 18.39 -37.59
CA SER A 37 4.26 18.69 -38.90
C SER A 37 2.73 18.90 -38.78
N PRO A 38 2.06 19.80 -39.52
CA PRO A 38 0.70 20.27 -39.20
C PRO A 38 -0.47 19.31 -39.49
N HIS A 39 -0.22 18.03 -39.78
CA HIS A 39 -1.23 17.10 -40.31
C HIS A 39 -1.44 15.79 -39.53
N LEU A 40 -1.00 15.69 -38.28
CA LEU A 40 -1.50 14.67 -37.35
C LEU A 40 -2.33 15.36 -36.24
N GLY A 41 -3.57 14.90 -36.06
CA GLY A 41 -4.60 15.54 -35.25
C GLY A 41 -4.20 15.83 -33.79
N ARG A 42 -4.58 17.01 -33.32
CA ARG A 42 -4.46 17.45 -31.91
C ARG A 42 -5.18 16.47 -30.96
N PRO A 43 -4.70 16.30 -29.71
CA PRO A 43 -5.52 15.78 -28.61
C PRO A 43 -6.82 16.59 -28.53
N GLY A 44 -7.94 15.94 -28.18
CA GLY A 44 -9.25 16.58 -28.13
C GLY A 44 -9.21 17.85 -27.28
N ALA A 45 -9.61 18.99 -27.85
CA ALA A 45 -9.64 20.25 -27.14
C ALA A 45 -10.51 20.15 -25.86
N PRO A 46 -10.12 20.81 -24.76
CA PRO A 46 -10.94 20.83 -23.55
C PRO A 46 -12.32 21.41 -23.85
N GLU A 47 -13.34 20.84 -23.21
CA GLU A 47 -14.71 21.37 -23.22
C GLU A 47 -14.93 22.17 -21.93
N VAL A 48 -15.69 23.27 -22.02
CA VAL A 48 -16.14 24.00 -20.84
C VAL A 48 -17.41 23.33 -20.34
N THR A 49 -17.43 22.92 -19.08
CA THR A 49 -18.58 22.29 -18.42
C THR A 49 -19.01 23.11 -17.22
N GLU A 50 -20.30 23.02 -16.88
CA GLU A 50 -20.88 23.57 -15.65
C GLU A 50 -21.42 22.42 -14.79
N PRO A 51 -20.60 21.87 -13.89
CA PRO A 51 -21.03 20.82 -12.99
C PRO A 51 -22.16 21.30 -12.08
N SER A 52 -23.01 20.37 -11.65
CA SER A 52 -24.06 20.63 -10.66
C SER A 52 -24.17 19.49 -9.66
N ARG A 53 -24.55 19.79 -8.42
CA ARG A 53 -24.80 18.78 -7.38
C ARG A 53 -26.26 18.32 -7.42
N LEU A 54 -26.51 17.04 -7.32
CA LEU A 54 -27.85 16.48 -7.10
C LEU A 54 -28.16 16.46 -5.62
N VAL A 55 -29.35 16.95 -5.26
CA VAL A 55 -29.83 16.97 -3.87
C VAL A 55 -31.20 16.31 -3.83
N GLY A 56 -31.38 15.35 -2.92
CA GLY A 56 -32.66 14.68 -2.69
C GLY A 56 -33.71 15.64 -2.15
N GLU A 57 -34.91 15.59 -2.71
CA GLU A 57 -36.09 16.33 -2.28
C GLU A 57 -36.96 15.46 -1.36
N SER A 58 -37.67 16.06 -0.42
CA SER A 58 -38.54 15.37 0.55
C SER A 58 -39.70 14.59 -0.10
N THR A 59 -39.99 14.87 -1.37
CA THR A 59 -41.01 14.20 -2.21
C THR A 59 -40.48 12.97 -2.94
N GLY A 60 -39.19 12.62 -2.80
CA GLY A 60 -38.57 11.43 -3.41
C GLY A 60 -37.92 11.65 -4.79
N GLY A 61 -37.71 12.91 -5.21
CA GLY A 61 -37.00 13.29 -6.44
C GLY A 61 -35.58 13.83 -6.18
N GLU A 62 -34.78 14.02 -7.24
CA GLU A 62 -33.46 14.69 -7.18
C GLU A 62 -33.50 16.02 -7.94
N VAL A 63 -32.98 17.09 -7.33
CA VAL A 63 -32.91 18.43 -7.96
C VAL A 63 -31.45 18.84 -8.16
N ARG A 64 -31.14 19.42 -9.32
CA ARG A 64 -29.82 19.99 -9.61
C ARG A 64 -29.65 21.34 -8.92
N LYS A 65 -28.64 21.47 -8.07
CA LYS A 65 -28.18 22.73 -7.48
C LYS A 65 -26.82 23.10 -8.08
N GLN A 66 -26.64 24.37 -8.44
CA GLN A 66 -25.37 24.87 -8.99
C GLN A 66 -24.26 25.04 -7.93
N GLN A 67 -24.60 24.99 -6.64
CA GLN A 67 -23.62 25.03 -5.56
C GLN A 67 -22.88 23.68 -5.47
N LEU A 68 -21.59 23.70 -5.77
CA LEU A 68 -20.70 22.54 -5.69
C LEU A 68 -20.11 22.32 -4.29
N ASP A 69 -20.21 23.32 -3.42
CA ASP A 69 -19.70 23.28 -2.05
C ASP A 69 -20.39 22.20 -1.23
N THR A 70 -19.59 21.32 -0.64
CA THR A 70 -20.02 20.19 0.19
C THR A 70 -19.92 20.48 1.68
N ARG A 71 -19.47 21.67 2.08
CA ARG A 71 -19.38 22.07 3.49
C ARG A 71 -20.75 22.16 4.14
N VAL A 72 -20.83 21.65 5.37
CA VAL A 72 -21.98 21.72 6.26
C VAL A 72 -21.73 22.81 7.30
N ARG A 73 -22.75 23.62 7.61
CA ARG A 73 -22.64 24.70 8.59
C ARG A 73 -22.62 24.11 10.00
N GLN A 74 -21.49 24.20 10.71
CA GLN A 74 -21.37 23.79 12.11
C GLN A 74 -21.99 24.81 13.08
N GLU A 75 -22.71 24.32 14.10
CA GLU A 75 -23.01 25.05 15.34
C GLU A 75 -22.44 24.25 16.52
N PRO A 76 -21.58 24.83 17.40
CA PRO A 76 -21.10 26.22 17.42
C PRO A 76 -19.93 26.48 16.45
N PRO A 77 -19.70 27.73 16.04
CA PRO A 77 -18.62 28.10 15.11
C PRO A 77 -17.24 27.93 15.77
N GLY A 78 -16.37 27.09 15.20
CA GLY A 78 -14.97 26.95 15.64
C GLY A 78 -14.27 25.63 15.34
N GLY A 79 -14.95 24.60 14.84
CA GLY A 79 -14.33 23.34 14.41
C GLY A 79 -13.86 23.36 12.94
N PRO A 80 -13.05 22.37 12.52
CA PRO A 80 -12.70 22.18 11.10
C PRO A 80 -13.96 21.99 10.25
N PRO A 81 -13.98 22.43 8.98
CA PRO A 81 -15.18 22.37 8.15
C PRO A 81 -15.58 20.91 7.89
N VAL A 82 -16.84 20.58 8.14
CA VAL A 82 -17.39 19.23 7.93
C VAL A 82 -17.98 19.16 6.53
N HIS A 83 -17.70 18.08 5.82
CA HIS A 83 -18.21 17.85 4.48
C HIS A 83 -19.34 16.79 4.48
N LEU A 84 -20.20 16.82 3.45
CA LEU A 84 -21.22 15.78 3.26
C LEU A 84 -20.56 14.42 2.97
N ALA A 85 -20.94 13.38 3.71
CA ALA A 85 -20.38 12.04 3.52
C ALA A 85 -20.69 11.41 2.16
N GLN A 86 -21.86 11.69 1.61
CA GLN A 86 -22.27 11.24 0.28
C GLN A 86 -22.76 12.40 -0.58
N VAL A 87 -22.29 12.46 -1.82
CA VAL A 87 -22.66 13.50 -2.77
C VAL A 87 -22.76 12.94 -4.17
N SER A 88 -23.71 13.46 -4.94
CA SER A 88 -23.82 13.13 -6.36
C SER A 88 -23.63 14.38 -7.21
N PHE A 89 -22.80 14.29 -8.24
CA PHE A 89 -22.57 15.38 -9.19
C PHE A 89 -22.99 14.97 -10.59
N VAL A 90 -23.52 15.92 -11.35
CA VAL A 90 -23.74 15.80 -12.79
C VAL A 90 -22.75 16.70 -13.50
N ILE A 91 -21.96 16.12 -14.39
CA ILE A 91 -21.01 16.82 -15.26
C ILE A 91 -21.48 16.68 -16.71
N PRO A 92 -22.07 17.74 -17.31
CA PRO A 92 -22.45 17.75 -18.72
C PRO A 92 -21.23 17.99 -19.61
N ALA A 93 -20.84 17.00 -20.42
CA ALA A 93 -19.69 17.12 -21.32
C ALA A 93 -19.76 16.13 -22.47
N PHE A 94 -19.18 16.46 -23.62
CA PHE A 94 -19.08 15.57 -24.79
C PHE A 94 -20.43 14.98 -25.22
N ASN A 95 -21.49 15.81 -25.20
CA ASN A 95 -22.88 15.42 -25.46
C ASN A 95 -23.44 14.33 -24.53
N SER A 96 -22.87 14.19 -23.32
CA SER A 96 -23.28 13.21 -22.31
C SER A 96 -23.43 13.90 -20.95
N ASN A 97 -24.26 13.32 -20.08
CA ASN A 97 -24.37 13.74 -18.68
C ASN A 97 -23.78 12.65 -17.78
N PHE A 98 -22.61 12.90 -17.23
CA PHE A 98 -21.97 11.97 -16.31
C PHE A 98 -22.51 12.21 -14.90
N THR A 99 -23.27 11.26 -14.36
CA THR A 99 -23.70 11.27 -12.95
C THR A 99 -22.73 10.46 -12.12
N LEU A 100 -22.01 11.14 -11.23
CA LEU A 100 -21.03 10.56 -10.31
C LEU A 100 -21.68 10.43 -8.94
N ASP A 101 -21.76 9.22 -8.41
CA ASP A 101 -22.16 8.97 -7.03
C ASP A 101 -20.88 8.75 -6.22
N LEU A 102 -20.64 9.65 -5.26
CA LEU A 102 -19.38 9.77 -4.55
C LEU A 102 -19.58 9.69 -3.04
N GLU A 103 -18.60 9.07 -2.38
CA GLU A 103 -18.50 8.95 -0.93
C GLU A 103 -17.20 9.60 -0.48
N LEU A 104 -17.23 10.27 0.67
CA LEU A 104 -16.06 10.90 1.26
C LEU A 104 -15.03 9.81 1.60
N ASN A 105 -13.77 9.98 1.19
CA ASN A 105 -12.73 9.00 1.44
C ASN A 105 -12.17 9.18 2.85
N HIS A 106 -12.95 8.74 3.82
CA HIS A 106 -12.58 8.77 5.23
C HIS A 106 -11.17 8.15 5.43
N HIS A 107 -10.87 7.02 4.78
CA HIS A 107 -9.58 6.33 4.95
C HIS A 107 -8.34 7.07 4.40
N LEU A 108 -8.47 8.24 3.76
CA LEU A 108 -7.34 8.93 3.14
C LEU A 108 -6.34 9.45 4.17
N LEU A 109 -6.81 9.91 5.32
CA LEU A 109 -6.03 10.65 6.30
C LEU A 109 -6.15 9.98 7.68
N SER A 110 -5.04 9.78 8.38
CA SER A 110 -5.06 9.22 9.74
C SER A 110 -5.59 10.23 10.76
N SER A 111 -6.13 9.77 11.89
CA SER A 111 -6.57 10.69 12.96
C SER A 111 -5.47 11.53 13.57
N GLN A 112 -4.25 11.00 13.59
CA GLN A 112 -3.07 11.71 14.09
C GLN A 112 -2.34 12.39 12.93
N TYR A 113 -3.01 12.64 11.80
CA TYR A 113 -2.38 13.26 10.66
C TYR A 113 -1.78 14.61 11.02
N VAL A 114 -0.49 14.75 10.75
CA VAL A 114 0.27 15.97 11.02
C VAL A 114 0.66 16.64 9.70
N GLU A 115 0.40 17.94 9.60
CA GLU A 115 0.87 18.75 8.48
C GLU A 115 1.90 19.77 8.93
N ARG A 116 3.10 19.69 8.34
CA ARG A 116 4.24 20.55 8.65
C ARG A 116 4.60 21.42 7.46
N HIS A 117 4.90 22.68 7.73
CA HIS A 117 5.55 23.54 6.76
C HIS A 117 6.60 24.41 7.46
N PHE A 118 7.69 24.64 6.75
CA PHE A 118 8.75 25.52 7.23
C PHE A 118 8.49 26.92 6.68
N SER A 119 8.27 27.88 7.57
CA SER A 119 8.11 29.27 7.14
C SER A 119 9.44 29.80 6.61
N ARG A 120 9.42 30.87 5.80
CA ARG A 120 10.63 31.54 5.28
C ARG A 120 11.60 32.01 6.38
N GLU A 121 11.16 32.09 7.63
CA GLU A 121 11.97 32.44 8.79
C GLU A 121 12.70 31.23 9.40
N GLY A 122 12.57 30.03 8.81
CA GLY A 122 13.18 28.78 9.27
C GLY A 122 12.51 28.17 10.51
N THR A 123 11.45 28.80 11.03
CA THR A 123 10.63 28.26 12.11
C THR A 123 9.65 27.22 11.57
N THR A 124 9.66 26.02 12.16
CA THR A 124 8.65 24.99 11.94
C THR A 124 7.30 25.52 12.40
N GLN A 125 6.39 25.80 11.47
CA GLN A 125 5.01 26.07 11.83
C GLN A 125 4.23 24.75 11.73
N HIS A 126 3.84 24.24 12.90
CA HIS A 126 2.92 23.12 13.01
C HIS A 126 1.52 23.62 12.69
N SER A 127 0.92 23.14 11.60
CA SER A 127 -0.54 23.17 11.49
C SER A 127 -1.04 21.90 12.15
N SER A 128 -1.46 22.01 13.40
CA SER A 128 -2.12 20.92 14.11
C SER A 128 -3.53 20.74 13.53
N GLY A 129 -3.64 19.98 12.45
CA GLY A 129 -4.91 19.65 11.81
C GLY A 129 -4.75 19.41 10.31
N ALA A 130 -5.54 18.50 9.77
CA ALA A 130 -5.42 18.08 8.38
C ALA A 130 -5.92 19.08 7.33
N GLY A 131 -6.34 20.26 7.74
CA GLY A 131 -7.09 21.18 6.90
C GLY A 131 -8.48 20.66 6.55
N ASP A 132 -8.96 21.01 5.37
CA ASP A 132 -10.27 20.62 4.84
C ASP A 132 -10.24 19.18 4.29
N HIS A 133 -11.07 18.27 4.80
CA HIS A 133 -11.19 16.90 4.26
C HIS A 133 -12.34 16.83 3.23
N CYS A 134 -11.98 17.04 1.96
CA CYS A 134 -12.91 17.25 0.86
C CYS A 134 -12.72 16.24 -0.29
N TYR A 135 -12.11 15.08 -0.02
CA TYR A 135 -11.66 14.12 -1.02
C TYR A 135 -12.61 12.95 -1.09
N TYR A 136 -13.10 12.67 -2.28
CA TYR A 136 -14.16 11.69 -2.53
C TYR A 136 -13.69 10.61 -3.49
N GLN A 137 -14.27 9.43 -3.33
CA GLN A 137 -14.15 8.30 -4.26
C GLN A 137 -15.54 7.80 -4.63
N GLY A 138 -15.70 7.20 -5.80
CA GLY A 138 -17.00 6.68 -6.20
C GLY A 138 -17.03 6.11 -7.61
N LYS A 139 -18.24 6.04 -8.17
CA LYS A 139 -18.49 5.44 -9.50
C LYS A 139 -19.51 6.28 -10.27
N LEU A 140 -19.52 6.08 -11.59
CA LEU A 140 -20.61 6.57 -12.43
C LEU A 140 -21.86 5.74 -12.14
N ARG A 141 -22.98 6.44 -11.93
CA ARG A 141 -24.28 5.83 -11.68
C ARG A 141 -24.64 4.84 -12.78
N GLY A 142 -24.93 3.59 -12.38
CA GLY A 142 -25.29 2.51 -13.30
C GLY A 142 -24.12 1.84 -14.03
N ASN A 143 -22.87 2.22 -13.77
CA ASN A 143 -21.70 1.58 -14.39
C ASN A 143 -20.72 1.02 -13.33
N PRO A 144 -20.72 -0.29 -13.05
CA PRO A 144 -19.87 -0.88 -12.01
C PRO A 144 -18.37 -0.92 -12.37
N HIS A 145 -18.03 -0.79 -13.65
CA HIS A 145 -16.64 -0.80 -14.15
C HIS A 145 -15.99 0.59 -14.18
N SER A 146 -16.74 1.62 -13.77
CA SER A 146 -16.26 2.99 -13.65
C SER A 146 -15.56 3.24 -12.31
N PHE A 147 -14.83 4.34 -12.23
CA PHE A 147 -14.34 4.89 -10.97
C PHE A 147 -14.31 6.41 -11.05
N ALA A 148 -14.28 7.06 -9.89
CA ALA A 148 -14.09 8.49 -9.74
C ALA A 148 -13.26 8.77 -8.48
N ALA A 149 -12.34 9.72 -8.55
CA ALA A 149 -11.59 10.28 -7.44
C ALA A 149 -11.54 11.80 -7.60
N LEU A 150 -12.26 12.53 -6.77
CA LEU A 150 -12.46 13.98 -6.90
C LEU A 150 -12.17 14.69 -5.58
N SER A 151 -11.83 15.97 -5.68
CA SER A 151 -11.74 16.92 -4.57
C SER A 151 -12.77 18.03 -4.79
N THR A 152 -13.36 18.51 -3.69
CA THR A 152 -14.24 19.69 -3.69
C THR A 152 -13.66 20.89 -2.96
N CYS A 153 -12.40 20.81 -2.48
CA CYS A 153 -11.77 21.85 -1.65
C CYS A 153 -11.72 23.23 -2.32
N GLN A 154 -11.51 23.25 -3.63
CA GLN A 154 -11.38 24.48 -4.43
C GLN A 154 -12.20 24.38 -5.70
N GLY A 155 -13.46 23.96 -5.56
CA GLY A 155 -14.28 23.53 -6.68
C GLY A 155 -13.97 22.09 -7.08
N LEU A 156 -14.71 21.57 -8.06
CA LEU A 156 -14.57 20.20 -8.51
C LEU A 156 -13.25 20.01 -9.28
N HIS A 157 -12.34 19.22 -8.70
CA HIS A 157 -11.05 18.90 -9.30
C HIS A 157 -10.80 17.40 -9.18
N GLY A 158 -10.47 16.68 -10.24
CA GLY A 158 -10.21 15.25 -10.12
C GLY A 158 -10.20 14.45 -11.41
N VAL A 159 -10.21 13.13 -11.26
CA VAL A 159 -10.23 12.16 -12.38
C VAL A 159 -11.40 11.19 -12.21
N PHE A 160 -12.10 10.89 -13.32
CA PHE A 160 -13.06 9.81 -13.37
C PHE A 160 -12.97 9.05 -14.69
N SER A 161 -13.49 7.83 -14.73
CA SER A 161 -13.52 7.02 -15.94
C SER A 161 -14.84 6.29 -16.09
N ASP A 162 -15.39 6.30 -17.31
CA ASP A 162 -16.60 5.54 -17.67
C ASP A 162 -16.29 4.07 -18.04
N GLY A 163 -15.06 3.61 -17.82
CA GLY A 163 -14.57 2.30 -18.23
C GLY A 163 -13.84 2.35 -19.58
N ASN A 164 -14.23 3.25 -20.48
CA ASN A 164 -13.60 3.44 -21.78
C ASN A 164 -12.59 4.58 -21.72
N PHE A 165 -13.07 5.80 -21.50
CA PHE A 165 -12.25 7.00 -21.46
C PHE A 165 -11.95 7.41 -20.02
N THR A 166 -10.85 8.13 -19.86
CA THR A 166 -10.51 8.81 -18.62
C THR A 166 -10.75 10.31 -18.83
N TYR A 167 -11.36 10.93 -17.84
CA TYR A 167 -11.76 12.32 -17.84
C TYR A 167 -11.07 13.03 -16.68
N ILE A 168 -10.49 14.19 -16.97
CA ILE A 168 -9.89 15.07 -15.97
C ILE A 168 -10.76 16.31 -15.89
N VAL A 169 -11.20 16.68 -14.69
CA VAL A 169 -11.99 17.89 -14.44
C VAL A 169 -11.19 18.83 -13.56
N GLU A 170 -11.13 20.11 -13.93
CA GLU A 170 -10.46 21.14 -13.15
C GLU A 170 -11.22 22.46 -13.16
N PRO A 171 -11.13 23.27 -12.09
CA PRO A 171 -11.68 24.62 -12.07
C PRO A 171 -11.01 25.50 -13.13
N ARG A 172 -11.80 26.31 -13.85
CA ARG A 172 -11.23 27.26 -14.80
C ARG A 172 -10.61 28.45 -14.07
N GLU A 173 -9.38 28.81 -14.43
CA GLU A 173 -8.72 30.00 -13.87
C GLU A 173 -9.47 31.29 -14.25
N MET A 174 -9.89 32.06 -13.24
CA MET A 174 -10.48 33.38 -13.45
C MET A 174 -9.39 34.44 -13.50
N ALA A 175 -9.36 35.22 -14.58
CA ALA A 175 -8.31 36.21 -14.86
C ALA A 175 -8.34 37.46 -13.95
N ARG A 176 -9.32 37.63 -13.04
CA ARG A 176 -9.40 38.78 -12.12
C ARG A 176 -10.07 38.43 -10.77
N PRO A 177 -9.52 38.87 -9.61
CA PRO A 177 -10.10 38.62 -8.28
C PRO A 177 -11.13 39.66 -7.81
N GLN A 178 -11.81 40.39 -8.70
CA GLN A 178 -12.57 41.59 -8.29
C GLN A 178 -14.07 41.43 -8.08
N GLU A 179 -14.71 40.31 -8.42
CA GLU A 179 -16.13 40.09 -8.09
C GLU A 179 -16.41 38.62 -7.75
N PRO A 180 -17.22 38.33 -6.71
CA PRO A 180 -17.73 36.98 -6.47
C PRO A 180 -18.60 36.57 -7.67
N PRO A 181 -18.32 35.43 -8.33
CA PRO A 181 -19.07 35.03 -9.51
C PRO A 181 -20.53 34.76 -9.13
N GLN A 182 -21.44 35.55 -9.71
CA GLN A 182 -22.88 35.29 -9.68
C GLN A 182 -23.22 34.27 -10.78
N GLY A 183 -22.90 33.00 -10.55
CA GLY A 183 -23.16 31.92 -11.51
C GLY A 183 -22.38 30.64 -11.20
N PRO A 184 -22.66 29.52 -11.91
CA PRO A 184 -21.91 28.29 -11.75
C PRO A 184 -20.46 28.53 -12.17
N LEU A 185 -19.51 28.14 -11.32
CA LEU A 185 -18.09 28.23 -11.66
C LEU A 185 -17.83 27.34 -12.88
N PRO A 186 -17.32 27.88 -14.00
CA PRO A 186 -17.01 27.06 -15.16
C PRO A 186 -15.82 26.15 -14.85
N HIS A 187 -15.89 24.91 -15.33
CA HIS A 187 -14.82 23.93 -15.25
C HIS A 187 -14.32 23.59 -16.65
N LEU A 188 -13.08 23.13 -16.72
CA LEU A 188 -12.54 22.49 -17.92
C LEU A 188 -12.60 20.99 -17.74
N ILE A 189 -13.03 20.29 -18.78
CA ILE A 189 -12.98 18.83 -18.83
C ILE A 189 -12.18 18.38 -20.04
N TYR A 190 -11.22 17.51 -19.76
CA TYR A 190 -10.38 16.87 -20.74
C TYR A 190 -10.82 15.42 -20.90
N ARG A 191 -10.91 14.95 -22.14
CA ARG A 191 -11.09 13.53 -22.45
C ARG A 191 -9.81 13.00 -23.06
N THR A 192 -9.19 12.06 -22.37
CA THR A 192 -8.05 11.32 -22.92
C THR A 192 -8.59 10.25 -23.87
N PRO A 193 -8.26 10.26 -25.18
CA PRO A 193 -8.89 9.35 -26.14
C PRO A 193 -8.48 7.89 -25.91
N LEU A 194 -9.39 6.94 -26.04
CA LEU A 194 -9.04 5.60 -26.53
C LEU A 194 -8.86 5.69 -28.05
N LEU A 195 -7.83 5.04 -28.58
CA LEU A 195 -7.78 4.78 -30.03
C LEU A 195 -8.94 3.84 -30.40
N PRO A 196 -9.65 4.07 -31.52
CA PRO A 196 -10.66 3.14 -32.01
C PRO A 196 -10.02 1.79 -32.35
N ALA A 197 -10.77 0.71 -32.11
CA ALA A 197 -10.44 -0.66 -32.50
C ALA A 197 -9.94 -0.73 -33.98
N PRO A 198 -9.01 -1.65 -34.31
CA PRO A 198 -8.08 -1.47 -35.42
C PRO A 198 -8.77 -1.39 -36.79
N LEU A 199 -8.51 -0.29 -37.52
CA LEU A 199 -8.57 -0.27 -38.98
C LEU A 199 -7.38 -1.08 -39.50
N GLY A 200 -7.69 -2.10 -40.31
CA GLY A 200 -6.76 -3.14 -40.74
C GLY A 200 -5.46 -2.65 -41.38
N CYS A 201 -4.36 -3.31 -41.00
CA CYS A 201 -3.06 -3.18 -41.66
C CYS A 201 -3.17 -3.59 -43.13
N ARG A 202 -2.81 -2.67 -44.03
CA ARG A 202 -2.68 -2.91 -45.46
C ARG A 202 -1.20 -2.87 -45.85
N GLU A 203 -0.43 -3.88 -45.43
CA GLU A 203 0.83 -4.30 -46.07
C GLU A 203 1.04 -5.82 -45.89
N PRO A 204 1.70 -6.49 -46.85
CA PRO A 204 1.60 -7.95 -47.01
C PRO A 204 2.55 -8.68 -46.06
N GLY A 205 2.01 -9.31 -45.01
CA GLY A 205 2.80 -10.13 -44.08
C GLY A 205 2.04 -10.67 -42.87
N CYS A 206 0.84 -10.19 -42.57
CA CYS A 206 0.02 -10.71 -41.48
C CYS A 206 -0.82 -11.91 -41.94
N LEU A 207 -0.23 -13.09 -41.94
CA LEU A 207 -0.98 -14.35 -41.89
C LEU A 207 -1.27 -14.62 -40.42
N PHE A 208 -2.55 -14.74 -40.02
CA PHE A 208 -3.11 -15.86 -39.27
C PHE A 208 -4.57 -15.56 -38.91
N ALA A 209 -5.45 -16.42 -39.44
CA ALA A 209 -6.87 -16.48 -39.13
C ALA A 209 -7.07 -16.94 -37.68
N ALA A 210 -8.05 -16.35 -36.99
CA ALA A 210 -8.57 -16.88 -35.73
C ALA A 210 -9.23 -18.25 -35.99
N PRO A 211 -8.89 -19.32 -35.24
CA PRO A 211 -9.74 -20.49 -35.20
C PRO A 211 -10.90 -20.21 -34.24
N ALA A 212 -12.10 -20.06 -34.79
CA ALA A 212 -13.32 -20.32 -34.05
C ALA A 212 -13.41 -21.83 -33.80
N HIS A 213 -13.05 -22.28 -32.60
CA HIS A 213 -13.33 -23.65 -32.15
C HIS A 213 -14.21 -23.61 -30.89
N THR A 214 -15.51 -23.71 -31.14
CA THR A 214 -16.46 -24.33 -30.23
C THR A 214 -16.24 -25.84 -30.25
N ALA A 215 -15.82 -26.43 -29.14
CA ALA A 215 -15.89 -27.88 -28.92
C ALA A 215 -16.26 -28.18 -27.46
N PRO A 216 -17.22 -29.08 -27.21
CA PRO A 216 -17.68 -29.40 -25.86
C PRO A 216 -16.76 -30.44 -25.21
N VAL A 217 -16.20 -30.12 -24.04
CA VAL A 217 -15.40 -31.07 -23.27
C VAL A 217 -16.32 -31.88 -22.35
N ASN A 218 -16.73 -33.07 -22.81
CA ASN A 218 -17.27 -34.13 -21.95
C ASN A 218 -16.09 -34.89 -21.32
N ARG A 219 -15.88 -34.72 -20.00
CA ARG A 219 -15.08 -35.66 -19.20
C ARG A 219 -15.79 -35.99 -17.88
N PRO A 220 -15.69 -37.24 -17.39
CA PRO A 220 -16.57 -37.77 -16.36
C PRO A 220 -16.24 -37.21 -14.98
N ARG A 221 -17.28 -36.77 -14.26
CA ARG A 221 -17.19 -36.29 -12.87
C ARG A 221 -17.04 -37.47 -11.91
N LEU A 222 -15.82 -37.78 -11.49
CA LEU A 222 -15.62 -38.53 -10.23
C LEU A 222 -15.93 -37.59 -9.06
N ARG A 223 -17.12 -37.75 -8.47
CA ARG A 223 -17.54 -37.08 -7.22
C ARG A 223 -16.72 -37.62 -6.04
N ARG A 224 -15.57 -36.98 -5.76
CA ARG A 224 -14.96 -37.05 -4.43
C ARG A 224 -15.63 -35.96 -3.58
N LYS A 225 -16.39 -36.34 -2.55
CA LYS A 225 -16.95 -35.42 -1.56
C LYS A 225 -15.80 -34.69 -0.85
N ARG A 226 -15.36 -33.55 -1.38
CA ARG A 226 -14.53 -32.58 -0.64
C ARG A 226 -15.44 -31.97 0.41
N GLN A 227 -15.23 -32.35 1.67
CA GLN A 227 -15.70 -31.55 2.80
C GLN A 227 -15.15 -30.13 2.61
N VAL A 228 -16.05 -29.16 2.47
CA VAL A 228 -15.71 -27.75 2.44
C VAL A 228 -15.31 -27.36 3.86
N ARG A 229 -14.03 -27.49 4.20
CA ARG A 229 -13.47 -26.65 5.26
C ARG A 229 -13.56 -25.21 4.73
N ARG A 230 -14.39 -24.37 5.36
CA ARG A 230 -14.37 -22.92 5.12
C ARG A 230 -12.93 -22.45 5.37
N GLY A 231 -12.32 -21.82 4.37
CA GLY A 231 -10.91 -21.42 4.43
C GLY A 231 -10.67 -20.44 5.57
N HIS A 232 -9.59 -20.65 6.32
CA HIS A 232 -9.08 -19.64 7.24
C HIS A 232 -8.63 -18.41 6.43
N PRO A 233 -8.70 -17.20 7.01
CA PRO A 233 -8.14 -16.01 6.40
C PRO A 233 -6.68 -16.27 6.03
N THR A 234 -6.33 -15.94 4.80
CA THR A 234 -4.94 -15.95 4.33
C THR A 234 -4.46 -14.52 4.26
N VAL A 235 -3.14 -14.33 4.25
CA VAL A 235 -2.51 -13.02 4.04
C VAL A 235 -3.06 -12.29 2.79
N HIS A 236 -3.60 -13.02 1.80
CA HIS A 236 -4.23 -12.44 0.60
C HIS A 236 -5.63 -11.88 0.82
N SER A 237 -6.42 -12.48 1.71
CA SER A 237 -7.82 -12.08 1.94
C SER A 237 -7.98 -10.88 2.87
N GLU A 238 -6.98 -10.60 3.69
CA GLU A 238 -6.98 -9.44 4.58
C GLU A 238 -6.74 -8.15 3.79
N THR A 239 -7.33 -7.06 4.27
CA THR A 239 -7.10 -5.70 3.75
C THR A 239 -5.83 -5.14 4.35
N LYS A 240 -4.97 -4.56 3.50
CA LYS A 240 -3.68 -3.98 3.91
C LYS A 240 -3.79 -2.46 3.95
N TYR A 241 -2.98 -1.84 4.80
CA TYR A 241 -2.91 -0.40 4.95
C TYR A 241 -1.46 0.03 4.78
N VAL A 242 -1.21 0.99 3.89
CA VAL A 242 0.09 1.63 3.70
C VAL A 242 0.04 2.99 4.39
N GLU A 243 0.72 3.10 5.52
CA GLU A 243 0.92 4.36 6.24
C GLU A 243 2.00 5.20 5.53
N LEU A 244 1.58 6.23 4.82
CA LEU A 244 2.40 7.03 3.91
C LEU A 244 2.68 8.43 4.50
N ILE A 245 3.95 8.83 4.46
CA ILE A 245 4.36 10.23 4.60
C ILE A 245 4.66 10.81 3.21
N VAL A 246 4.13 12.00 2.91
CA VAL A 246 4.48 12.75 1.70
C VAL A 246 5.30 13.98 2.06
N VAL A 247 6.42 14.17 1.37
CA VAL A 247 7.26 15.36 1.46
C VAL A 247 7.17 16.10 0.13
N ASN A 248 6.80 17.38 0.17
CA ASN A 248 6.76 18.26 -1.00
C ASN A 248 8.01 19.14 -1.00
N ASP A 249 8.80 19.06 -2.07
CA ASP A 249 10.02 19.87 -2.18
C ASP A 249 9.72 21.35 -2.45
N HIS A 250 10.76 22.18 -2.37
CA HIS A 250 10.62 23.61 -2.58
C HIS A 250 10.18 23.94 -4.01
N GLN A 251 10.67 23.19 -5.00
CA GLN A 251 10.34 23.42 -6.41
C GLN A 251 8.85 23.21 -6.69
N LEU A 252 8.25 22.18 -6.10
CA LEU A 252 6.82 21.90 -6.20
C LEU A 252 6.02 23.02 -5.52
N PHE A 253 6.46 23.46 -4.35
CA PHE A 253 5.84 24.60 -3.65
C PHE A 253 5.84 25.88 -4.51
N GLU A 254 6.94 26.16 -5.23
CA GLU A 254 7.01 27.28 -6.18
C GLU A 254 6.03 27.13 -7.35
N GLN A 255 5.95 25.92 -7.93
CA GLN A 255 4.98 25.59 -9.00
C GLN A 255 3.53 25.77 -8.52
N MET A 256 3.27 25.47 -7.25
CA MET A 256 1.99 25.66 -6.57
C MET A 256 1.79 27.08 -6.05
N ARG A 257 2.34 28.07 -6.77
CA ARG A 257 2.17 29.52 -6.51
C ARG A 257 2.59 29.92 -5.09
N GLN A 258 3.58 29.24 -4.52
CA GLN A 258 4.07 29.49 -3.17
C GLN A 258 2.95 29.40 -2.12
N SER A 259 1.98 28.49 -2.33
CA SER A 259 0.87 28.25 -1.41
C SER A 259 0.95 26.85 -0.81
N VAL A 260 1.09 26.80 0.51
CA VAL A 260 1.10 25.53 1.27
C VAL A 260 -0.22 24.79 1.07
N VAL A 261 -1.34 25.53 1.06
CA VAL A 261 -2.68 24.97 0.87
C VAL A 261 -2.84 24.35 -0.52
N LEU A 262 -2.38 25.02 -1.58
CA LEU A 262 -2.45 24.44 -2.93
C LEU A 262 -1.58 23.19 -3.06
N THR A 263 -0.37 23.25 -2.50
CA THR A 263 0.60 22.14 -2.53
C THR A 263 0.04 20.90 -1.81
N SER A 264 -0.47 21.10 -0.60
CA SER A 264 -1.09 20.05 0.21
C SER A 264 -2.33 19.47 -0.46
N ASN A 265 -3.20 20.34 -1.01
CA ASN A 265 -4.41 19.89 -1.67
C ASN A 265 -4.13 19.06 -2.93
N PHE A 266 -3.11 19.45 -3.68
CA PHE A 266 -2.64 18.70 -4.84
C PHE A 266 -2.11 17.33 -4.42
N ALA A 267 -1.21 17.28 -3.44
CA ALA A 267 -0.63 16.03 -2.94
C ALA A 267 -1.70 15.04 -2.41
N LYS A 268 -2.66 15.53 -1.62
CA LYS A 268 -3.80 14.72 -1.14
C LYS A 268 -4.67 14.21 -2.29
N SER A 269 -4.86 15.00 -3.35
CA SER A 269 -5.61 14.57 -4.55
C SER A 269 -4.89 13.44 -5.31
N VAL A 270 -3.55 13.54 -5.44
CA VAL A 270 -2.70 12.50 -6.05
C VAL A 270 -2.82 11.20 -5.25
N VAL A 271 -2.70 11.26 -3.92
CA VAL A 271 -2.82 10.08 -3.06
C VAL A 271 -4.24 9.49 -3.11
N ASN A 272 -5.28 10.33 -3.10
CA ASN A 272 -6.67 9.87 -3.21
C ASN A 272 -6.93 9.10 -4.51
N LEU A 273 -6.33 9.50 -5.63
CA LEU A 273 -6.44 8.79 -6.90
C LEU A 273 -5.62 7.48 -6.90
N ALA A 274 -4.39 7.49 -6.38
CA ALA A 274 -3.58 6.28 -6.25
C ALA A 274 -4.26 5.23 -5.35
N ASP A 275 -4.89 5.67 -4.26
CA ASP A 275 -5.61 4.81 -3.33
C ASP A 275 -6.77 4.04 -4.00
N VAL A 276 -7.49 4.64 -4.96
CA VAL A 276 -8.49 3.91 -5.76
C VAL A 276 -7.86 2.76 -6.56
N MET A 277 -6.68 2.97 -7.14
CA MET A 277 -5.99 1.96 -7.95
C MET A 277 -5.61 0.73 -7.10
N TYR A 278 -5.19 0.96 -5.86
CA TYR A 278 -4.81 -0.06 -4.88
C TYR A 278 -6.02 -0.77 -4.28
N LYS A 279 -7.07 -0.01 -3.92
CA LYS A 279 -8.31 -0.53 -3.35
C LYS A 279 -8.97 -1.55 -4.27
N GLU A 280 -9.15 -1.20 -5.54
CA GLU A 280 -9.92 -2.01 -6.49
C GLU A 280 -9.18 -3.29 -6.94
N GLN A 281 -7.84 -3.35 -6.83
CA GLN A 281 -7.05 -4.45 -7.41
C GLN A 281 -6.26 -5.29 -6.41
N LEU A 282 -5.82 -4.70 -5.29
CA LEU A 282 -4.88 -5.34 -4.36
C LEU A 282 -5.47 -5.54 -2.96
N ASN A 283 -6.69 -5.04 -2.70
CA ASN A 283 -7.27 -4.96 -1.37
C ASN A 283 -6.32 -4.25 -0.38
N THR A 284 -5.73 -3.15 -0.85
CA THR A 284 -4.76 -2.34 -0.10
C THR A 284 -5.24 -0.89 -0.11
N ARG A 285 -5.12 -0.20 1.02
CA ARG A 285 -5.48 1.21 1.21
C ARG A 285 -4.20 2.02 1.41
N ILE A 286 -4.14 3.23 0.84
CA ILE A 286 -3.06 4.18 1.08
C ILE A 286 -3.59 5.25 2.04
N VAL A 287 -2.95 5.38 3.19
CA VAL A 287 -3.37 6.28 4.28
C VAL A 287 -2.26 7.27 4.56
N LEU A 288 -2.54 8.56 4.46
CA LEU A 288 -1.60 9.61 4.83
C LEU A 288 -1.51 9.74 6.35
N VAL A 289 -0.30 9.58 6.89
CA VAL A 289 -0.02 9.77 8.33
C VAL A 289 0.64 11.11 8.62
N ALA A 290 1.40 11.66 7.68
CA ALA A 290 1.91 13.02 7.78
C ALA A 290 2.20 13.61 6.40
N MET A 291 2.25 14.93 6.33
CA MET A 291 2.71 15.67 5.17
C MET A 291 3.65 16.79 5.59
N GLU A 292 4.71 17.00 4.82
CA GLU A 292 5.66 18.08 5.04
C GLU A 292 5.87 18.88 3.74
N THR A 293 5.92 20.20 3.83
CA THR A 293 6.21 21.10 2.70
C THR A 293 7.40 22.00 2.98
N TRP A 294 8.43 21.94 2.14
CA TRP A 294 9.67 22.70 2.23
C TRP A 294 9.54 24.12 1.65
N ALA A 295 8.70 24.96 2.26
CA ALA A 295 8.39 26.29 1.74
C ALA A 295 9.52 27.33 1.88
N ASP A 296 10.53 27.08 2.72
CA ASP A 296 11.71 27.93 2.92
C ASP A 296 12.95 27.48 2.14
N GLY A 297 12.97 26.23 1.69
CA GLY A 297 14.03 25.62 0.89
C GLY A 297 14.21 24.14 1.21
N ASP A 298 14.80 23.41 0.25
CA ASP A 298 14.96 21.96 0.34
C ASP A 298 15.82 21.53 1.54
N LYS A 299 15.40 20.47 2.25
CA LYS A 299 16.16 19.90 3.38
C LYS A 299 17.17 18.84 2.95
N ILE A 300 17.08 18.41 1.69
CA ILE A 300 18.06 17.56 1.03
C ILE A 300 18.53 18.24 -0.26
N GLN A 301 19.70 17.86 -0.76
CA GLN A 301 20.12 18.26 -2.09
C GLN A 301 19.35 17.43 -3.12
N VAL A 302 18.28 18.00 -3.67
CA VAL A 302 17.57 17.43 -4.82
C VAL A 302 18.42 17.63 -6.06
N GLN A 303 18.78 16.56 -6.76
CA GLN A 303 19.66 16.58 -7.93
C GLN A 303 18.96 16.00 -9.16
N ASP A 304 19.57 16.16 -10.34
CA ASP A 304 19.03 15.63 -11.61
C ASP A 304 19.02 14.09 -11.65
N ASP A 305 19.85 13.45 -10.81
CA ASP A 305 19.85 12.01 -10.59
C ASP A 305 18.78 11.63 -9.56
N LEU A 306 17.82 10.85 -10.03
CA LEU A 306 16.66 10.36 -9.28
C LEU A 306 17.07 9.39 -8.15
N LEU A 307 18.08 8.54 -8.38
CA LEU A 307 18.55 7.55 -7.41
C LEU A 307 19.37 8.21 -6.30
N GLU A 308 20.19 9.21 -6.63
CA GLU A 308 20.89 9.98 -5.61
C GLU A 308 19.92 10.76 -4.71
N THR A 309 18.88 11.36 -5.31
CA THR A 309 17.82 12.03 -4.57
C THR A 309 17.08 11.06 -3.65
N LEU A 310 16.76 9.85 -4.13
CA LEU A 310 16.13 8.78 -3.33
C LEU A 310 17.01 8.38 -2.12
N ALA A 311 18.30 8.17 -2.34
CA ALA A 311 19.23 7.81 -1.25
C ALA A 311 19.27 8.90 -0.16
N ARG A 312 19.29 10.17 -0.55
CA ARG A 312 19.28 11.32 0.38
C ARG A 312 17.95 11.45 1.12
N LEU A 313 16.83 11.18 0.46
CA LEU A 313 15.52 11.13 1.11
C LEU A 313 15.49 10.06 2.22
N MET A 314 16.08 8.89 2.00
CA MET A 314 16.10 7.83 3.02
C MET A 314 16.99 8.16 4.22
N VAL A 315 18.06 8.93 4.02
CA VAL A 315 18.84 9.51 5.13
C VAL A 315 17.97 10.50 5.91
N TYR A 316 17.30 11.41 5.20
CA TYR A 316 16.41 12.39 5.81
C TYR A 316 15.26 11.74 6.59
N ARG A 317 14.63 10.68 6.07
CA ARG A 317 13.59 9.92 6.79
C ARG A 317 14.10 9.38 8.12
N ARG A 318 15.31 8.81 8.13
CA ARG A 318 15.89 8.17 9.32
C ARG A 318 16.21 9.17 10.43
N GLU A 319 16.61 10.39 10.06
CA GLU A 319 17.16 11.38 10.99
C GLU A 319 16.19 12.53 11.30
N GLY A 320 15.29 12.87 10.36
CA GLY A 320 14.52 14.12 10.37
C GLY A 320 13.01 13.98 10.51
N LEU A 321 12.43 12.78 10.31
CA LEU A 321 10.98 12.58 10.43
C LEU A 321 10.60 11.92 11.78
N PRO A 322 9.77 12.58 12.61
CA PRO A 322 9.42 12.03 13.93
C PRO A 322 8.29 11.00 13.91
N GLU A 323 7.38 11.03 12.93
CA GLU A 323 6.23 10.14 12.85
C GLU A 323 6.61 8.77 12.26
N PRO A 324 6.13 7.65 12.84
CA PRO A 324 6.28 6.35 12.22
C PRO A 324 5.45 6.27 10.94
N SER A 325 5.99 5.59 9.94
CA SER A 325 5.27 5.29 8.69
C SER A 325 5.83 4.03 8.05
N ASP A 326 5.05 3.42 7.18
CA ASP A 326 5.50 2.28 6.37
C ASP A 326 6.38 2.77 5.23
N ALA A 327 5.97 3.86 4.58
CA ALA A 327 6.69 4.49 3.47
C ALA A 327 6.78 6.02 3.57
N THR A 328 7.79 6.60 2.91
CA THR A 328 7.95 8.05 2.73
C THR A 328 8.25 8.38 1.28
N HIS A 329 7.42 9.22 0.65
CA HIS A 329 7.57 9.60 -0.75
C HIS A 329 7.83 11.11 -0.89
N LEU A 330 8.82 11.46 -1.71
CA LEU A 330 9.10 12.84 -2.11
C LEU A 330 8.33 13.15 -3.39
N PHE A 331 7.63 14.27 -3.39
CA PHE A 331 7.03 14.89 -4.55
C PHE A 331 7.88 16.09 -4.95
N SER A 332 8.54 15.98 -6.10
CA SER A 332 9.50 16.97 -6.55
C SER A 332 8.99 17.72 -7.78
N GLY A 333 9.07 19.05 -7.73
CA GLY A 333 8.79 19.89 -8.89
C GLY A 333 9.87 19.84 -9.98
N ARG A 334 10.98 19.12 -9.75
CA ARG A 334 12.07 19.00 -10.72
C ARG A 334 11.82 17.89 -11.74
N THR A 335 12.36 18.10 -12.94
CA THR A 335 12.42 17.07 -13.98
C THR A 335 13.75 16.34 -13.92
N PHE A 336 13.70 15.02 -13.79
CA PHE A 336 14.91 14.19 -13.63
C PHE A 336 15.44 13.72 -14.99
N GLN A 337 16.75 13.46 -15.07
CA GLN A 337 17.39 12.93 -16.29
C GLN A 337 17.25 11.40 -16.37
N SER A 338 16.01 10.91 -16.30
CA SER A 338 15.68 9.49 -16.32
C SER A 338 14.61 9.18 -17.37
N SER A 339 14.52 7.91 -17.78
CA SER A 339 13.38 7.42 -18.58
C SER A 339 12.12 7.23 -17.73
N SER A 340 12.27 7.16 -16.40
CA SER A 340 11.17 7.01 -15.45
C SER A 340 10.91 8.32 -14.70
N SER A 341 9.63 8.64 -14.51
CA SER A 341 9.15 9.77 -13.70
C SER A 341 9.26 9.52 -12.18
N GLY A 342 9.70 8.34 -11.75
CA GLY A 342 9.88 8.04 -10.33
C GLY A 342 10.75 6.81 -10.07
N ALA A 343 11.29 6.73 -8.87
CA ALA A 343 12.08 5.59 -8.40
C ALA A 343 11.83 5.33 -6.93
N ALA A 344 11.82 4.06 -6.56
CA ALA A 344 11.66 3.59 -5.20
C ALA A 344 12.40 2.26 -5.02
N TYR A 345 12.85 1.98 -3.80
CA TYR A 345 13.53 0.71 -3.55
C TYR A 345 12.57 -0.47 -3.61
N VAL A 346 12.93 -1.48 -4.39
CA VAL A 346 12.08 -2.67 -4.59
C VAL A 346 12.02 -3.50 -3.30
N GLY A 347 10.81 -3.82 -2.85
CA GLY A 347 10.57 -4.56 -1.60
C GLY A 347 11.04 -3.80 -0.35
N GLY A 348 11.11 -2.47 -0.43
CA GLY A 348 11.59 -1.60 0.63
C GLY A 348 10.57 -1.27 1.72
N ILE A 349 9.28 -1.57 1.52
CA ILE A 349 8.21 -1.27 2.50
C ILE A 349 8.55 -1.82 3.90
N CYS A 350 8.10 -1.12 4.95
CA CYS A 350 8.42 -1.41 6.36
C CYS A 350 9.89 -1.16 6.77
N SER A 351 10.78 -0.81 5.84
CA SER A 351 12.18 -0.49 6.16
C SER A 351 12.38 1.01 6.32
N LEU A 352 13.01 1.43 7.43
CA LEU A 352 13.41 2.83 7.64
C LEU A 352 14.43 3.34 6.59
N SER A 353 15.25 2.44 6.04
CA SER A 353 16.31 2.80 5.09
C SER A 353 15.93 2.63 3.63
N ARG A 354 14.84 1.89 3.33
CA ARG A 354 14.45 1.55 1.96
C ARG A 354 12.98 1.83 1.64
N GLY A 355 12.12 2.07 2.62
CA GLY A 355 10.67 2.23 2.39
C GLY A 355 10.31 3.60 1.83
N GLY A 356 10.74 3.91 0.63
CA GLY A 356 10.32 5.18 0.03
C GLY A 356 10.63 5.31 -1.43
N GLY A 357 10.23 6.46 -1.95
CA GLY A 357 10.29 6.78 -3.37
C GLY A 357 10.37 8.27 -3.65
N VAL A 358 10.83 8.62 -4.84
CA VAL A 358 10.84 9.99 -5.38
C VAL A 358 9.95 10.01 -6.62
N ASN A 359 9.12 11.03 -6.75
CA ASN A 359 8.14 11.19 -7.81
C ASN A 359 8.28 12.59 -8.41
N GLU A 360 8.48 12.64 -9.72
CA GLU A 360 8.47 13.87 -10.51
C GLU A 360 7.06 14.44 -10.63
N TYR A 361 6.97 15.77 -10.60
CA TYR A 361 5.75 16.52 -10.84
C TYR A 361 5.29 16.42 -12.29
N ASP A 362 4.02 16.11 -12.45
CA ASP A 362 3.25 16.23 -13.69
C ASP A 362 1.81 16.64 -13.28
N ASN A 363 0.85 16.55 -14.18
CA ASN A 363 -0.57 16.64 -13.84
C ASN A 363 -0.96 15.56 -12.81
N MET A 364 -2.06 15.84 -12.08
CA MET A 364 -2.50 14.99 -10.97
C MET A 364 -2.69 13.51 -11.37
N GLY A 365 -3.21 13.24 -12.57
CA GLY A 365 -3.43 11.87 -13.05
C GLY A 365 -2.12 11.12 -13.30
N ALA A 366 -1.17 11.75 -13.99
CA ALA A 366 0.15 11.17 -14.24
C ALA A 366 0.94 10.95 -12.95
N MET A 367 0.95 11.94 -12.05
CA MET A 367 1.66 11.81 -10.79
C MET A 367 1.06 10.72 -9.88
N ALA A 368 -0.26 10.48 -9.93
CA ALA A 368 -0.89 9.38 -9.21
C ALA A 368 -0.48 8.01 -9.76
N VAL A 369 -0.28 7.88 -11.07
CA VAL A 369 0.30 6.67 -11.68
C VAL A 369 1.75 6.48 -11.23
N THR A 370 2.55 7.55 -11.24
CA THR A 370 3.95 7.51 -10.76
C THR A 370 4.03 7.10 -9.30
N LEU A 371 3.17 7.65 -8.43
CA LEU A 371 3.06 7.22 -7.03
C LEU A 371 2.67 5.75 -6.93
N ALA A 372 1.70 5.31 -7.74
CA ALA A 372 1.25 3.92 -7.74
C ALA A 372 2.37 2.96 -8.19
N GLN A 373 3.21 3.37 -9.15
CA GLN A 373 4.40 2.65 -9.59
C GLN A 373 5.46 2.54 -8.51
N THR A 374 5.81 3.66 -7.88
CA THR A 374 6.87 3.70 -6.86
C THR A 374 6.46 2.96 -5.58
N LEU A 375 5.19 3.06 -5.15
CA LEU A 375 4.66 2.22 -4.08
C LEU A 375 4.62 0.74 -4.50
N GLY A 376 4.33 0.46 -5.77
CA GLY A 376 4.32 -0.91 -6.30
C GLY A 376 5.69 -1.54 -6.19
N GLN A 377 6.74 -0.78 -6.51
CA GLN A 377 8.13 -1.18 -6.28
C GLN A 377 8.39 -1.46 -4.79
N ASN A 378 8.04 -0.54 -3.88
CA ASN A 378 8.20 -0.79 -2.44
C ASN A 378 7.50 -2.08 -1.97
N LEU A 379 6.39 -2.45 -2.61
CA LEU A 379 5.61 -3.66 -2.35
C LEU A 379 6.08 -4.90 -3.15
N GLY A 380 7.24 -4.83 -3.78
CA GLY A 380 7.91 -5.95 -4.44
C GLY A 380 7.54 -6.16 -5.91
N MET A 381 6.70 -5.31 -6.50
CA MET A 381 6.37 -5.38 -7.92
C MET A 381 7.52 -4.86 -8.77
N MET A 382 7.79 -5.54 -9.88
CA MET A 382 8.80 -5.12 -10.83
C MET A 382 8.20 -4.37 -12.00
N TRP A 383 9.07 -3.65 -12.72
CA TRP A 383 8.74 -3.20 -14.07
C TRP A 383 8.50 -4.42 -14.97
N ASN A 384 7.36 -4.43 -15.67
CA ASN A 384 7.01 -5.52 -16.57
C ASN A 384 7.97 -5.51 -17.77
N LYS A 385 9.06 -6.29 -17.70
CA LYS A 385 9.85 -6.62 -18.89
C LYS A 385 9.25 -7.84 -19.56
N HIS A 386 9.12 -7.80 -20.89
CA HIS A 386 8.56 -8.87 -21.71
C HIS A 386 9.19 -10.23 -21.38
N ARG A 387 8.51 -11.05 -20.56
CA ARG A 387 8.91 -12.43 -20.28
C ARG A 387 8.70 -13.26 -21.56
N SER A 388 9.77 -13.43 -22.32
CA SER A 388 9.75 -14.08 -23.64
C SER A 388 9.63 -15.62 -23.60
N SER A 389 9.07 -16.22 -22.54
CA SER A 389 8.88 -17.68 -22.46
C SER A 389 7.64 -18.09 -21.66
N ALA A 390 6.79 -18.90 -22.32
CA ALA A 390 5.66 -19.71 -21.86
C ALA A 390 4.95 -19.27 -20.56
N GLY A 391 4.07 -18.26 -20.66
CA GLY A 391 3.21 -17.81 -19.56
C GLY A 391 2.78 -16.34 -19.65
N ASP A 392 3.36 -15.59 -20.59
CA ASP A 392 2.98 -14.26 -21.10
C ASP A 392 2.23 -13.35 -20.11
N CYS A 393 2.99 -12.56 -19.36
CA CYS A 393 2.51 -11.41 -18.60
C CYS A 393 1.83 -10.43 -19.56
N LYS A 394 0.52 -10.59 -19.77
CA LYS A 394 -0.28 -9.69 -20.61
C LYS A 394 -0.98 -8.68 -19.73
N CYS A 395 -0.77 -7.41 -20.05
CA CYS A 395 -1.61 -6.37 -19.50
C CYS A 395 -3.06 -6.64 -19.94
N PRO A 396 -4.05 -6.59 -19.02
CA PRO A 396 -5.46 -6.72 -19.41
C PRO A 396 -5.89 -5.63 -20.40
N ASP A 397 -5.20 -4.48 -20.40
CA ASP A 397 -5.45 -3.37 -21.30
C ASP A 397 -4.21 -3.12 -22.18
N ASN A 398 -4.17 -3.75 -23.35
CA ASN A 398 -3.05 -3.63 -24.30
C ASN A 398 -2.85 -2.20 -24.83
N TRP A 399 -3.83 -1.30 -24.66
CA TRP A 399 -3.82 0.03 -25.28
C TRP A 399 -3.48 1.13 -24.28
N LEU A 400 -4.05 1.07 -23.07
CA LEU A 400 -3.69 1.98 -21.99
C LEU A 400 -2.39 1.58 -21.27
N GLY A 401 -1.94 0.34 -21.46
CA GLY A 401 -0.83 -0.23 -20.72
C GLY A 401 -1.21 -0.51 -19.26
N CYS A 402 -0.22 -1.00 -18.54
CA CYS A 402 -0.34 -1.34 -17.12
C CYS A 402 0.45 -0.37 -16.24
N ILE A 403 0.07 -0.26 -14.97
CA ILE A 403 0.71 0.68 -14.04
C ILE A 403 2.22 0.42 -14.00
N MET A 404 2.68 -0.82 -13.94
CA MET A 404 4.11 -1.17 -13.89
C MET A 404 4.82 -1.22 -15.27
N GLU A 405 4.34 -0.46 -16.25
CA GLU A 405 4.95 -0.25 -17.58
C GLU A 405 5.32 1.23 -17.77
N ASP A 406 6.04 1.55 -18.86
CA ASP A 406 6.33 2.93 -19.24
C ASP A 406 5.04 3.77 -19.32
N THR A 407 4.97 4.85 -18.55
CA THR A 407 3.83 5.77 -18.59
C THR A 407 3.84 6.52 -19.94
N GLY A 408 2.95 6.11 -20.85
CA GLY A 408 2.77 6.76 -22.13
C GLY A 408 1.87 8.01 -22.04
N PHE A 409 1.40 8.48 -23.21
CA PHE A 409 0.41 9.58 -23.27
C PHE A 409 -0.93 9.22 -22.59
N TYR A 410 -1.22 7.93 -22.46
CA TYR A 410 -2.45 7.42 -21.84
C TYR A 410 -2.15 6.94 -20.42
N LEU A 411 -3.02 7.30 -19.48
CA LEU A 411 -2.85 6.93 -18.08
C LEU A 411 -3.30 5.47 -17.86
N PRO A 412 -2.39 4.55 -17.48
CA PRO A 412 -2.76 3.19 -17.14
C PRO A 412 -3.57 3.18 -15.84
N ARG A 413 -4.50 2.22 -15.75
CA ARG A 413 -5.44 2.11 -14.62
C ARG A 413 -5.29 0.82 -13.84
N LYS A 414 -4.64 -0.18 -14.45
CA LYS A 414 -4.63 -1.56 -13.95
C LYS A 414 -3.23 -2.08 -13.77
N PHE A 415 -3.04 -2.87 -12.72
CA PHE A 415 -1.86 -3.69 -12.57
C PHE A 415 -1.94 -4.88 -13.54
N SER A 416 -0.78 -5.34 -14.02
CA SER A 416 -0.74 -6.57 -14.79
C SER A 416 -0.96 -7.75 -13.84
N ARG A 417 -1.33 -8.92 -14.38
CA ARG A 417 -1.42 -10.14 -13.57
C ARG A 417 -0.09 -10.48 -12.90
N CYS A 418 1.02 -10.21 -13.59
CA CYS A 418 2.35 -10.49 -13.05
C CYS A 418 2.71 -9.55 -11.90
N SER A 419 2.34 -8.27 -11.98
CA SER A 419 2.54 -7.35 -10.85
C SER A 419 1.74 -7.81 -9.61
N ILE A 420 0.51 -8.31 -9.82
CA ILE A 420 -0.31 -8.87 -8.73
C ILE A 420 0.31 -10.16 -8.18
N ASP A 421 0.81 -11.05 -9.04
CA ASP A 421 1.48 -12.30 -8.62
C ASP A 421 2.77 -12.00 -7.85
N GLU A 422 3.56 -11.01 -8.27
CA GLU A 422 4.78 -10.56 -7.59
C GLU A 422 4.47 -9.97 -6.21
N TYR A 423 3.44 -9.14 -6.10
CA TYR A 423 2.96 -8.65 -4.81
C TYR A 423 2.51 -9.78 -3.87
N ASN A 424 1.73 -10.73 -4.39
CA ASN A 424 1.29 -11.88 -3.60
C ASN A 424 2.47 -12.75 -3.17
N GLN A 425 3.47 -12.95 -4.04
CA GLN A 425 4.70 -13.66 -3.70
C GLN A 425 5.49 -12.93 -2.63
N PHE A 426 5.64 -11.60 -2.74
CA PHE A 426 6.31 -10.77 -1.74
C PHE A 426 5.70 -10.93 -0.34
N LEU A 427 4.36 -10.92 -0.24
CA LEU A 427 3.66 -11.16 1.01
C LEU A 427 3.86 -12.59 1.55
N GLN A 428 3.81 -13.60 0.66
CA GLN A 428 4.04 -15.01 1.05
C GLN A 428 5.47 -15.26 1.55
N GLU A 429 6.44 -14.52 1.02
CA GLU A 429 7.82 -14.60 1.44
C GLU A 429 8.06 -13.94 2.81
N GLY A 430 7.07 -13.25 3.38
CA GLY A 430 7.14 -12.57 4.69
C GLY A 430 7.37 -11.06 4.59
N GLY A 431 7.28 -10.47 3.40
CA GLY A 431 7.35 -9.02 3.21
C GLY A 431 6.06 -8.31 3.64
N GLY A 432 6.16 -7.02 4.00
CA GLY A 432 4.99 -6.18 4.29
C GLY A 432 4.33 -6.42 5.65
N SER A 433 5.06 -6.88 6.66
CA SER A 433 4.53 -7.13 8.01
C SER A 433 3.85 -5.91 8.65
N CYS A 434 4.34 -4.71 8.37
CA CYS A 434 3.76 -3.43 8.84
C CYS A 434 2.42 -3.07 8.19
N LEU A 435 1.92 -3.82 7.21
CA LEU A 435 0.74 -3.42 6.45
C LEU A 435 -0.59 -3.89 7.05
N PHE A 436 -0.56 -4.61 8.17
CA PHE A 436 -1.73 -5.28 8.75
C PHE A 436 -2.32 -4.53 9.95
N ASN A 437 -1.71 -3.43 10.39
CA ASN A 437 -2.35 -2.49 11.32
C ASN A 437 -3.29 -1.56 10.57
N LYS A 438 -4.59 -1.68 10.87
CA LYS A 438 -5.57 -0.68 10.47
C LYS A 438 -5.32 0.60 11.26
N PRO A 439 -5.03 1.76 10.62
CA PRO A 439 -4.81 3.01 11.32
C PRO A 439 -6.02 3.38 12.17
N LEU A 440 -5.81 3.93 13.35
CA LEU A 440 -6.90 4.29 14.26
C LEU A 440 -7.45 5.68 13.91
N LYS A 441 -8.79 5.77 13.85
CA LYS A 441 -9.63 6.99 13.79
C LYS A 441 -9.48 7.88 12.55
N LEU A 442 -10.55 8.63 12.27
CA LEU A 442 -10.67 9.63 11.20
C LEU A 442 -10.58 11.04 11.79
N LEU A 443 -10.39 12.05 10.93
CA LEU A 443 -10.28 13.46 11.31
C LEU A 443 -11.64 14.15 11.55
N ASP A 444 -12.71 13.54 11.05
CA ASP A 444 -14.05 14.08 11.10
C ASP A 444 -14.74 13.76 12.45
N PRO A 445 -15.85 14.44 12.78
CA PRO A 445 -16.73 13.98 13.84
C PRO A 445 -17.12 12.51 13.61
N PRO A 446 -17.26 11.71 14.69
CA PRO A 446 -17.65 10.31 14.60
C PRO A 446 -18.83 10.08 13.63
N GLU A 447 -18.62 9.27 12.59
CA GLU A 447 -19.63 8.96 11.58
C GLU A 447 -19.91 7.46 11.50
N CYS A 448 -21.12 7.11 11.91
CA CYS A 448 -21.55 5.72 11.89
C CYS A 448 -21.71 5.17 10.47
N GLY A 449 -20.91 4.15 10.14
CA GLY A 449 -20.96 3.41 8.88
C GLY A 449 -19.73 3.59 7.99
N ASN A 450 -18.66 4.19 8.51
CA ASN A 450 -17.37 4.36 7.82
C ASN A 450 -16.39 3.20 8.10
N GLY A 451 -16.78 2.27 8.96
CA GLY A 451 -16.04 1.06 9.29
C GLY A 451 -14.94 1.26 10.33
N PHE A 452 -14.90 2.38 11.04
CA PHE A 452 -14.02 2.60 12.18
C PHE A 452 -14.83 2.81 13.45
N VAL A 453 -14.39 2.22 14.55
CA VAL A 453 -15.03 2.46 15.84
C VAL A 453 -14.52 3.78 16.41
N GLU A 454 -15.36 4.81 16.39
CA GLU A 454 -15.02 6.16 16.81
C GLU A 454 -15.57 6.51 18.21
N ALA A 455 -15.28 7.73 18.69
CA ALA A 455 -15.70 8.14 20.02
C ALA A 455 -17.24 8.25 20.10
N GLY A 456 -17.87 7.42 20.93
CA GLY A 456 -19.33 7.35 21.05
C GLY A 456 -19.97 6.18 20.31
N GLU A 457 -19.18 5.42 19.55
CA GLU A 457 -19.59 4.20 18.87
C GLU A 457 -19.02 2.97 19.60
N GLU A 458 -19.79 1.89 19.61
CA GLU A 458 -19.34 0.59 20.16
C GLU A 458 -18.91 -0.37 19.06
N CYS A 459 -19.36 -0.12 17.83
CA CYS A 459 -19.08 -0.92 16.65
C CYS A 459 -19.30 -0.11 15.39
N ASP A 460 -18.58 -0.45 14.32
CA ASP A 460 -18.88 0.04 12.99
C ASP A 460 -18.49 -1.04 11.96
N CYS A 461 -19.49 -1.63 11.32
CA CYS A 461 -19.32 -2.69 10.32
C CYS A 461 -19.15 -2.17 8.88
N GLY A 462 -18.99 -0.85 8.71
CA GLY A 462 -18.86 -0.18 7.42
C GLY A 462 -20.20 0.19 6.81
N SER A 463 -20.21 0.32 5.49
CA SER A 463 -21.41 0.67 4.74
C SER A 463 -22.52 -0.39 4.95
N VAL A 464 -23.78 -0.02 4.65
CA VAL A 464 -24.93 -0.94 4.74
C VAL A 464 -24.67 -2.27 4.00
N GLN A 465 -23.94 -2.21 2.88
CA GLN A 465 -23.61 -3.38 2.08
C GLN A 465 -22.49 -4.24 2.71
N GLU A 466 -21.52 -3.63 3.38
CA GLU A 466 -20.45 -4.33 4.11
C GLU A 466 -20.97 -4.96 5.41
N CYS A 467 -21.77 -4.20 6.18
CA CYS A 467 -22.49 -4.71 7.34
C CYS A 467 -23.36 -5.93 7.00
N SER A 468 -23.97 -5.96 5.81
CA SER A 468 -24.75 -7.11 5.34
C SER A 468 -23.91 -8.37 5.13
N ARG A 469 -22.60 -8.22 4.86
CA ARG A 469 -21.67 -9.35 4.71
C ARG A 469 -21.10 -9.80 6.05
N ALA A 470 -20.72 -8.87 6.92
CA ALA A 470 -20.15 -9.13 8.24
C ALA A 470 -20.55 -8.05 9.25
N GLY A 471 -20.92 -8.44 10.47
CA GLY A 471 -21.16 -7.52 11.58
C GLY A 471 -22.54 -6.86 11.69
N GLY A 472 -23.33 -6.81 10.61
CA GLY A 472 -24.65 -6.15 10.64
C GLY A 472 -25.71 -6.81 11.53
N ASN A 473 -25.53 -8.08 11.91
CA ASN A 473 -26.39 -8.75 12.91
C ASN A 473 -25.96 -8.44 14.35
N CYS A 474 -24.75 -7.92 14.54
CA CYS A 474 -24.13 -7.63 15.82
C CYS A 474 -24.12 -6.14 16.14
N CYS A 475 -24.10 -5.30 15.10
CA CYS A 475 -24.03 -3.84 15.18
C CYS A 475 -25.29 -3.20 14.59
N LYS A 476 -25.91 -2.29 15.33
CA LYS A 476 -27.09 -1.54 14.88
C LYS A 476 -26.97 -0.08 15.30
N LYS A 477 -26.94 0.84 14.31
CA LYS A 477 -26.71 2.28 14.54
C LYS A 477 -25.43 2.53 15.36
N CYS A 478 -24.35 1.83 15.01
CA CYS A 478 -23.04 1.87 15.68
C CYS A 478 -23.06 1.61 17.19
N THR A 479 -24.07 0.87 17.63
CA THR A 479 -24.22 0.33 18.98
C THR A 479 -24.29 -1.19 18.89
N LEU A 480 -23.66 -1.89 19.82
CA LEU A 480 -23.73 -3.34 19.85
C LEU A 480 -25.16 -3.78 20.20
N THR A 481 -25.60 -4.85 19.54
CA THR A 481 -26.89 -5.49 19.83
C THR A 481 -26.85 -6.23 21.17
N HIS A 482 -28.02 -6.59 21.71
CA HIS A 482 -28.10 -7.34 22.97
C HIS A 482 -27.26 -8.63 22.89
N ASP A 483 -26.43 -8.86 23.91
CA ASP A 483 -25.43 -9.93 24.00
C ASP A 483 -24.28 -9.88 22.98
N ALA A 484 -24.14 -8.85 22.15
CA ALA A 484 -22.96 -8.71 21.30
C ALA A 484 -21.77 -8.15 22.09
N MET A 485 -20.60 -8.75 21.89
CA MET A 485 -19.30 -8.30 22.41
C MET A 485 -18.43 -7.71 21.30
N CYS A 486 -18.70 -8.07 20.06
CA CYS A 486 -18.00 -7.59 18.87
C CYS A 486 -18.96 -7.54 17.68
N SER A 487 -18.59 -6.78 16.66
CA SER A 487 -19.31 -6.68 15.40
C SER A 487 -18.64 -7.49 14.29
N ASP A 488 -17.43 -7.09 13.95
CA ASP A 488 -16.62 -7.57 12.83
C ASP A 488 -15.16 -7.77 13.26
N GLY A 489 -14.35 -8.35 12.37
CA GLY A 489 -12.95 -8.70 12.62
C GLY A 489 -12.68 -10.21 12.68
N LEU A 490 -11.42 -10.60 12.50
CA LEU A 490 -11.01 -12.02 12.40
C LEU A 490 -11.18 -12.81 13.70
N CYS A 491 -11.17 -12.11 14.84
CA CYS A 491 -11.39 -12.68 16.17
C CYS A 491 -12.84 -12.47 16.66
N CYS A 492 -13.79 -12.18 15.76
CA CYS A 492 -15.20 -12.08 16.09
C CYS A 492 -16.01 -13.19 15.41
N ARG A 493 -16.74 -13.97 16.20
CA ARG A 493 -17.62 -15.02 15.69
C ARG A 493 -18.98 -14.97 16.36
N ARG A 494 -20.03 -14.82 15.56
CA ARG A 494 -21.42 -14.73 16.03
C ARG A 494 -21.57 -13.70 17.15
N CYS A 495 -21.00 -12.51 16.95
CA CYS A 495 -21.02 -11.39 17.89
C CYS A 495 -20.31 -11.65 19.23
N LYS A 496 -19.47 -12.69 19.33
CA LYS A 496 -18.67 -13.01 20.51
C LYS A 496 -17.19 -13.07 20.13
N TYR A 497 -16.32 -12.68 21.04
CA TYR A 497 -14.88 -12.85 20.85
C TYR A 497 -14.54 -14.33 20.70
N GLU A 498 -13.64 -14.63 19.76
CA GLU A 498 -13.01 -15.94 19.71
C GLU A 498 -12.15 -16.15 20.96
N PRO A 499 -12.13 -17.36 21.55
CA PRO A 499 -11.33 -17.64 22.74
C PRO A 499 -9.83 -17.34 22.54
N ARG A 500 -9.15 -17.01 23.64
CA ARG A 500 -7.69 -16.86 23.65
C ARG A 500 -7.02 -18.07 23.02
N GLY A 501 -6.05 -17.86 22.14
CA GLY A 501 -5.27 -18.92 21.50
C GLY A 501 -5.84 -19.46 20.19
N VAL A 502 -7.04 -19.04 19.76
CA VAL A 502 -7.55 -19.33 18.41
C VAL A 502 -6.69 -18.59 17.39
N SER A 503 -6.11 -19.29 16.42
CA SER A 503 -5.32 -18.65 15.36
C SER A 503 -6.22 -17.83 14.44
N CYS A 504 -5.91 -16.54 14.30
CA CYS A 504 -6.59 -15.63 13.37
C CYS A 504 -5.80 -15.43 12.08
N ARG A 505 -4.47 -15.56 12.13
CA ARG A 505 -3.59 -15.57 10.97
C ARG A 505 -2.55 -16.70 11.12
N GLU A 506 -2.35 -17.43 10.04
CA GLU A 506 -1.33 -18.48 9.98
C GLU A 506 0.03 -17.88 9.55
N ALA A 507 1.13 -18.45 10.05
CA ALA A 507 2.47 -18.06 9.64
C ALA A 507 2.71 -18.41 8.17
N VAL A 508 3.19 -17.46 7.36
CA VAL A 508 3.44 -17.69 5.92
C VAL A 508 4.72 -18.47 5.65
N ASN A 509 5.69 -18.38 6.57
CA ASN A 509 6.97 -19.03 6.47
C ASN A 509 7.57 -19.31 7.87
N GLU A 510 8.74 -19.94 7.93
CA GLU A 510 9.41 -20.29 9.20
C GLU A 510 9.93 -19.08 9.99
N CYS A 511 10.06 -17.92 9.37
CA CYS A 511 10.47 -16.65 9.98
C CYS A 511 9.28 -15.81 10.46
N ASP A 512 8.06 -16.20 10.12
CA ASP A 512 6.84 -15.54 10.53
C ASP A 512 6.30 -16.13 11.86
N ILE A 513 5.48 -15.35 12.57
CA ILE A 513 4.82 -15.80 13.81
C ILE A 513 3.32 -15.91 13.52
N ALA A 514 2.69 -17.01 13.91
CA ALA A 514 1.24 -17.12 13.78
C ALA A 514 0.54 -16.33 14.89
N GLU A 515 -0.41 -15.48 14.53
CA GLU A 515 -1.16 -14.67 15.48
C GLU A 515 -2.39 -15.41 15.98
N THR A 516 -2.61 -15.27 17.28
CA THR A 516 -3.74 -15.86 17.97
C THR A 516 -4.57 -14.77 18.63
N CYS A 517 -5.88 -14.91 18.57
CA CYS A 517 -6.82 -14.05 19.26
C CYS A 517 -6.48 -13.99 20.76
N THR A 518 -6.56 -12.78 21.32
CA THR A 518 -6.29 -12.51 22.73
C THR A 518 -7.45 -12.92 23.64
N GLY A 519 -8.67 -13.05 23.09
CA GLY A 519 -9.89 -13.38 23.82
C GLY A 519 -10.73 -12.17 24.26
N ASP A 520 -10.20 -10.97 24.07
CA ASP A 520 -10.79 -9.69 24.51
C ASP A 520 -10.85 -8.63 23.39
N SER A 521 -10.46 -8.98 22.17
CA SER A 521 -10.47 -8.13 20.99
C SER A 521 -11.12 -8.84 19.81
N SER A 522 -11.80 -8.08 18.95
CA SER A 522 -12.37 -8.58 17.70
C SER A 522 -11.35 -8.59 16.56
N GLN A 523 -10.28 -7.81 16.68
CA GLN A 523 -9.21 -7.70 15.68
C GLN A 523 -8.12 -8.73 15.97
N CYS A 524 -7.50 -9.25 14.90
CA CYS A 524 -6.29 -10.04 15.04
C CYS A 524 -5.14 -9.13 15.52
N PRO A 525 -4.25 -9.60 16.41
CA PRO A 525 -3.07 -8.83 16.78
C PRO A 525 -2.23 -8.38 15.57
N PRO A 526 -1.39 -7.33 15.71
CA PRO A 526 -0.49 -6.90 14.64
C PRO A 526 0.35 -8.05 14.10
N ASN A 527 0.60 -8.05 12.79
CA ASN A 527 1.44 -9.06 12.13
C ASN A 527 2.90 -8.87 12.55
N LEU A 528 3.42 -9.85 13.29
CA LEU A 528 4.78 -9.84 13.80
C LEU A 528 5.56 -11.02 13.21
N HIS A 529 6.84 -10.81 12.98
CA HIS A 529 7.74 -11.88 12.55
C HIS A 529 8.80 -12.13 13.61
N LYS A 530 9.49 -13.27 13.49
CA LYS A 530 10.62 -13.61 14.36
C LYS A 530 11.69 -12.54 14.23
N LEU A 531 12.35 -12.27 15.36
CA LEU A 531 13.51 -11.40 15.39
C LEU A 531 14.59 -11.87 14.40
N ASP A 532 15.36 -10.93 13.87
CA ASP A 532 16.47 -11.24 12.99
C ASP A 532 17.51 -12.15 13.68
N GLY A 533 18.04 -13.11 12.92
CA GLY A 533 19.02 -14.08 13.40
C GLY A 533 18.45 -15.46 13.76
N TYR A 534 17.12 -15.65 13.81
CA TYR A 534 16.52 -16.98 13.93
C TYR A 534 16.93 -17.89 12.76
N TYR A 535 17.09 -19.18 13.02
CA TYR A 535 17.37 -20.17 11.99
C TYR A 535 16.13 -20.46 11.15
N CYS A 536 16.34 -20.72 9.86
CA CYS A 536 15.31 -21.16 8.92
C CYS A 536 15.94 -22.10 7.88
N ASP A 537 15.10 -22.81 7.12
CA ASP A 537 15.49 -23.71 6.04
C ASP A 537 16.46 -24.80 6.53
N HIS A 538 16.05 -25.54 7.56
CA HIS A 538 16.86 -26.56 8.22
C HIS A 538 18.26 -26.07 8.65
N GLU A 539 18.30 -24.89 9.27
CA GLU A 539 19.50 -24.20 9.74
C GLU A 539 20.47 -23.66 8.67
N GLN A 540 20.12 -23.81 7.38
CA GLN A 540 20.93 -23.29 6.26
C GLN A 540 20.77 -21.79 6.07
N GLY A 541 19.67 -21.22 6.55
CA GLY A 541 19.34 -19.80 6.44
C GLY A 541 19.23 -19.08 7.76
N ARG A 542 18.97 -17.78 7.64
CA ARG A 542 18.64 -16.88 8.75
C ARG A 542 17.44 -16.03 8.41
N CYS A 543 16.58 -15.82 9.40
CA CYS A 543 15.51 -14.84 9.32
C CYS A 543 16.11 -13.44 9.38
N TYR A 544 15.77 -12.62 8.40
CA TYR A 544 16.19 -11.23 8.32
C TYR A 544 15.06 -10.40 7.68
N GLY A 545 14.47 -9.49 8.44
CA GLY A 545 13.30 -8.71 8.05
C GLY A 545 12.09 -9.59 7.69
N GLY A 546 11.82 -10.62 8.50
CA GLY A 546 10.68 -11.53 8.31
C GLY A 546 10.82 -12.56 7.19
N ARG A 547 11.95 -12.52 6.46
CA ARG A 547 12.23 -13.41 5.32
C ARG A 547 13.40 -14.33 5.63
N CYS A 548 13.34 -15.54 5.11
CA CYS A 548 14.45 -16.49 5.25
C CYS A 548 15.50 -16.25 4.14
N LYS A 549 16.69 -15.79 4.53
CA LYS A 549 17.80 -15.48 3.63
C LYS A 549 18.74 -16.68 3.46
N THR A 550 18.82 -17.17 2.23
CA THR A 550 19.80 -18.18 1.78
C THR A 550 20.33 -17.82 0.41
N ARG A 551 21.58 -18.20 0.12
CA ARG A 551 22.16 -18.05 -1.24
C ARG A 551 21.31 -18.78 -2.28
N ASP A 552 20.74 -19.93 -1.92
CA ASP A 552 19.92 -20.74 -2.81
C ASP A 552 18.62 -20.03 -3.19
N ARG A 553 17.90 -19.47 -2.21
CA ARG A 553 16.70 -18.66 -2.48
C ARG A 553 17.01 -17.42 -3.29
N GLN A 554 18.16 -16.77 -3.04
CA GLN A 554 18.61 -15.63 -3.83
C GLN A 554 18.84 -16.01 -5.31
N CYS A 555 19.56 -17.10 -5.58
CA CYS A 555 19.74 -17.61 -6.95
C CYS A 555 18.41 -18.05 -7.58
N GLN A 556 17.50 -18.65 -6.80
CA GLN A 556 16.20 -19.11 -7.29
C GLN A 556 15.30 -17.93 -7.66
N ALA A 557 15.31 -16.85 -6.88
CA ALA A 557 14.59 -15.62 -7.16
C ALA A 557 15.16 -14.92 -8.40
N LEU A 558 16.49 -14.77 -8.45
CA LEU A 558 17.18 -14.00 -9.50
C LEU A 558 17.24 -14.73 -10.84
N TRP A 559 17.51 -16.03 -10.84
CA TRP A 559 17.77 -16.81 -12.05
C TRP A 559 16.84 -18.02 -12.23
N GLY A 560 16.12 -18.44 -11.19
CA GLY A 560 15.34 -19.69 -11.21
C GLY A 560 16.19 -20.96 -11.04
N HIS A 561 17.42 -20.80 -10.55
CA HIS A 561 18.40 -21.87 -10.38
C HIS A 561 18.95 -21.90 -8.95
N ALA A 562 19.56 -23.02 -8.56
CA ALA A 562 20.16 -23.21 -7.25
C ALA A 562 21.49 -22.44 -7.09
N ALA A 563 21.91 -22.25 -5.83
CA ALA A 563 23.23 -21.70 -5.52
C ALA A 563 24.35 -22.67 -5.88
N ALA A 564 25.52 -22.11 -6.23
CA ALA A 564 26.71 -22.87 -6.50
C ALA A 564 27.29 -23.50 -5.23
N ASP A 565 28.14 -24.51 -5.42
CA ASP A 565 28.81 -25.19 -4.32
C ASP A 565 29.74 -24.22 -3.56
N ARG A 566 29.90 -24.43 -2.24
CA ARG A 566 30.79 -23.64 -1.39
C ARG A 566 32.21 -23.54 -1.98
N PHE A 567 32.70 -24.60 -2.63
CA PHE A 567 34.01 -24.60 -3.27
C PHE A 567 34.16 -23.52 -4.35
N CYS A 568 33.08 -23.20 -5.08
CA CYS A 568 33.08 -22.12 -6.08
C CYS A 568 33.44 -20.77 -5.44
N TYR A 569 32.82 -20.44 -4.31
CA TYR A 569 33.07 -19.21 -3.57
C TYR A 569 34.50 -19.17 -3.02
N GLU A 570 34.97 -20.28 -2.43
CA GLU A 570 36.32 -20.38 -1.86
C GLU A 570 37.44 -20.25 -2.91
N LYS A 571 37.15 -20.51 -4.18
CA LYS A 571 38.09 -20.35 -5.29
C LYS A 571 37.98 -19.01 -5.99
N LEU A 572 36.78 -18.60 -6.40
CA LEU A 572 36.61 -17.42 -7.25
C LEU A 572 36.65 -16.12 -6.44
N ASN A 573 36.00 -16.06 -5.27
CA ASN A 573 35.87 -14.80 -4.54
C ASN A 573 37.19 -14.29 -3.93
N VAL A 574 38.14 -15.20 -3.68
CA VAL A 574 39.49 -14.83 -3.23
C VAL A 574 40.37 -14.27 -4.35
N GLU A 575 40.01 -14.49 -5.63
CA GLU A 575 40.80 -13.97 -6.76
C GLU A 575 40.68 -12.46 -6.90
N GLY A 576 39.50 -11.90 -6.57
CA GLY A 576 39.21 -10.47 -6.72
C GLY A 576 39.19 -10.07 -8.19
N THR A 577 38.41 -10.79 -8.98
CA THR A 577 38.20 -10.54 -10.41
C THR A 577 36.72 -10.28 -10.69
N GLU A 578 36.38 -9.94 -11.92
CA GLU A 578 34.99 -9.79 -12.35
C GLU A 578 34.14 -11.07 -12.13
N ARG A 579 34.78 -12.24 -12.08
CA ARG A 579 34.14 -13.54 -11.89
C ARG A 579 33.95 -13.93 -10.42
N GLY A 580 34.55 -13.19 -9.50
CA GLY A 580 34.49 -13.45 -8.06
C GLY A 580 35.29 -12.42 -7.25
N ASN A 581 34.61 -11.71 -6.36
CA ASN A 581 35.19 -10.59 -5.59
C ASN A 581 34.26 -10.21 -4.41
N CYS A 582 34.70 -9.26 -3.58
CA CYS A 582 33.95 -8.69 -2.44
C CYS A 582 33.59 -7.21 -2.69
N GLY A 583 33.14 -6.89 -3.90
CA GLY A 583 32.78 -5.54 -4.31
C GLY A 583 33.88 -4.83 -5.07
N ARG A 584 33.69 -3.53 -5.25
CA ARG A 584 34.59 -2.65 -6.00
C ARG A 584 35.17 -1.57 -5.10
N LYS A 585 36.43 -1.24 -5.31
CA LYS A 585 37.09 -0.08 -4.69
C LYS A 585 37.71 0.77 -5.80
N GLY A 586 37.03 1.86 -6.16
CA GLY A 586 37.36 2.61 -7.38
C GLY A 586 37.12 1.76 -8.63
N SER A 587 38.11 1.68 -9.52
CA SER A 587 38.03 0.83 -10.73
C SER A 587 38.39 -0.63 -10.51
N GLY A 588 38.98 -0.98 -9.36
CA GLY A 588 39.48 -2.32 -9.04
C GLY A 588 38.46 -3.19 -8.30
N TRP A 589 38.54 -4.49 -8.54
CA TRP A 589 37.80 -5.51 -7.79
C TRP A 589 38.51 -5.82 -6.47
N VAL A 590 37.73 -6.02 -5.41
CA VAL A 590 38.26 -6.31 -4.07
C VAL A 590 38.38 -7.82 -3.88
N GLN A 591 39.56 -8.31 -3.52
CA GLN A 591 39.76 -9.70 -3.12
C GLN A 591 39.05 -9.98 -1.79
N CYS A 592 38.25 -11.04 -1.72
CA CYS A 592 37.65 -11.46 -0.46
C CYS A 592 38.69 -12.07 0.47
N ASN A 593 38.58 -11.79 1.78
CA ASN A 593 39.27 -12.59 2.78
C ASN A 593 38.66 -14.01 2.80
N LYS A 594 39.45 -14.98 3.24
CA LYS A 594 38.99 -16.39 3.36
C LYS A 594 37.73 -16.57 4.20
N GLN A 595 37.51 -15.70 5.20
CA GLN A 595 36.32 -15.73 6.06
C GLN A 595 35.09 -15.11 5.37
N ASP A 596 35.30 -14.18 4.43
CA ASP A 596 34.26 -13.38 3.79
C ASP A 596 33.81 -13.96 2.44
N VAL A 597 34.43 -15.04 1.96
CA VAL A 597 34.18 -15.62 0.63
C VAL A 597 32.71 -15.94 0.36
N LEU A 598 31.93 -16.28 1.39
CA LEU A 598 30.50 -16.58 1.29
C LEU A 598 29.58 -15.36 1.33
N CYS A 599 30.14 -14.16 1.48
CA CYS A 599 29.45 -12.87 1.47
C CYS A 599 29.84 -12.00 0.26
N GLY A 600 30.73 -12.50 -0.60
CA GLY A 600 31.14 -11.81 -1.83
C GLY A 600 30.15 -12.04 -2.97
N PHE A 601 30.69 -12.08 -4.18
CA PHE A 601 29.94 -12.26 -5.42
C PHE A 601 29.09 -13.54 -5.38
N LEU A 602 27.82 -13.43 -5.79
CA LEU A 602 26.85 -14.51 -5.80
C LEU A 602 27.14 -15.48 -6.96
N LEU A 603 27.21 -16.76 -6.64
CA LEU A 603 27.46 -17.82 -7.62
C LEU A 603 26.29 -18.81 -7.62
N CYS A 604 25.76 -19.11 -8.79
CA CYS A 604 24.66 -20.02 -9.04
C CYS A 604 25.08 -21.11 -10.04
N VAL A 605 24.26 -22.15 -10.18
CA VAL A 605 24.49 -23.25 -11.13
C VAL A 605 23.65 -23.10 -12.40
N ASN A 606 24.19 -23.47 -13.56
CA ASN A 606 23.45 -23.59 -14.82
C ASN A 606 22.67 -22.33 -15.25
N ILE A 607 23.10 -21.13 -14.84
CA ILE A 607 22.47 -19.88 -15.27
C ILE A 607 22.86 -19.56 -16.71
N SER A 608 21.89 -19.00 -17.45
CA SER A 608 22.06 -18.51 -18.83
C SER A 608 20.97 -17.50 -19.16
N GLY A 609 21.21 -16.63 -20.15
CA GLY A 609 20.23 -15.64 -20.58
C GLY A 609 20.05 -14.46 -19.62
N ALA A 610 18.89 -13.81 -19.70
CA ALA A 610 18.57 -12.66 -18.85
C ALA A 610 18.04 -13.10 -17.47
N PRO A 611 18.37 -12.37 -16.39
CA PRO A 611 17.83 -12.64 -15.06
C PRO A 611 16.32 -12.42 -15.03
N ARG A 612 15.66 -13.07 -14.07
CA ARG A 612 14.23 -12.88 -13.78
C ARG A 612 13.96 -11.52 -13.13
N LEU A 613 14.94 -11.01 -12.38
CA LEU A 613 14.88 -9.75 -11.64
C LEU A 613 16.07 -8.87 -12.08
N GLY A 614 15.82 -7.59 -12.38
CA GLY A 614 16.86 -6.63 -12.72
C GLY A 614 17.44 -6.78 -14.14
N ASP A 615 18.51 -6.05 -14.39
CA ASP A 615 19.22 -6.01 -15.67
C ASP A 615 20.63 -6.57 -15.53
N LEU A 616 21.00 -7.42 -16.49
CA LEU A 616 22.34 -7.98 -16.56
C LEU A 616 23.33 -6.94 -17.11
N GLY A 617 24.29 -6.56 -16.30
CA GLY A 617 25.46 -5.78 -16.70
C GLY A 617 26.59 -6.71 -17.18
N GLY A 618 26.90 -6.66 -18.47
CA GLY A 618 27.97 -7.47 -19.07
C GLY A 618 27.56 -8.93 -19.32
N ASP A 619 28.54 -9.83 -19.36
CA ASP A 619 28.33 -11.25 -19.64
C ASP A 619 28.28 -12.09 -18.35
N ILE A 620 27.57 -13.22 -18.41
CA ILE A 620 27.62 -14.22 -17.34
C ILE A 620 29.02 -14.84 -17.29
N SER A 621 29.67 -14.70 -16.15
CA SER A 621 30.92 -15.40 -15.83
C SER A 621 30.63 -16.88 -15.60
N SER A 622 31.39 -17.76 -16.25
CA SER A 622 31.21 -19.21 -16.13
C SER A 622 32.56 -19.91 -16.01
N VAL A 623 32.72 -20.72 -14.96
CA VAL A 623 33.91 -21.53 -14.70
C VAL A 623 33.48 -22.91 -14.19
N THR A 624 34.07 -23.98 -14.72
CA THR A 624 33.86 -25.33 -14.20
C THR A 624 35.10 -25.81 -13.47
N PHE A 625 34.91 -26.42 -12.30
CA PHE A 625 35.97 -27.05 -11.53
C PHE A 625 35.73 -28.55 -11.39
N TYR A 626 36.80 -29.33 -11.34
CA TYR A 626 36.71 -30.74 -10.95
C TYR A 626 37.18 -30.90 -9.50
N HIS A 627 36.26 -31.26 -8.61
CA HIS A 627 36.54 -31.42 -7.18
C HIS A 627 35.89 -32.69 -6.62
N GLN A 628 36.68 -33.52 -5.92
CA GLN A 628 36.20 -34.78 -5.30
C GLN A 628 35.43 -35.72 -6.26
N GLY A 629 35.86 -35.79 -7.53
CA GLY A 629 35.21 -36.64 -8.54
C GLY A 629 33.90 -36.08 -9.11
N LYS A 630 33.55 -34.82 -8.79
CA LYS A 630 32.38 -34.12 -9.30
C LYS A 630 32.80 -32.87 -10.07
N GLU A 631 32.12 -32.62 -11.19
CA GLU A 631 32.22 -31.35 -11.90
C GLU A 631 31.28 -30.31 -11.24
N LEU A 632 31.86 -29.17 -10.85
CA LEU A 632 31.18 -28.06 -10.21
C LEU A 632 31.09 -26.90 -11.18
N ASP A 633 29.86 -26.52 -11.54
CA ASP A 633 29.57 -25.36 -12.39
C ASP A 633 29.40 -24.11 -11.53
N CYS A 634 30.27 -23.13 -11.71
CA CYS A 634 30.29 -21.90 -10.95
C CYS A 634 30.02 -20.74 -11.89
N ARG A 635 28.84 -20.15 -11.79
CA ARG A 635 28.44 -19.05 -12.67
C ARG A 635 27.90 -17.87 -11.89
N GLY A 636 28.12 -16.66 -12.39
CA GLY A 636 27.55 -15.44 -11.79
C GLY A 636 27.45 -14.33 -12.83
N GLY A 637 26.54 -13.40 -12.61
CA GLY A 637 26.35 -12.24 -13.47
C GLY A 637 26.16 -10.99 -12.62
N HIS A 638 26.63 -9.84 -13.12
CA HIS A 638 26.40 -8.58 -12.44
C HIS A 638 24.98 -8.12 -12.74
N VAL A 639 24.11 -8.06 -11.74
CA VAL A 639 22.71 -7.69 -11.92
C VAL A 639 22.36 -6.47 -11.09
N GLN A 640 21.78 -5.47 -11.75
CA GLN A 640 21.34 -4.24 -11.10
C GLN A 640 19.83 -4.07 -11.26
N LEU A 641 19.16 -3.65 -10.18
CA LEU A 641 17.76 -3.24 -10.24
C LEU A 641 17.62 -1.82 -10.78
N ALA A 642 16.41 -1.47 -11.22
CA ALA A 642 16.07 -0.12 -11.68
C ALA A 642 16.24 0.95 -10.58
N ASP A 643 16.21 0.54 -9.31
CA ASP A 643 16.44 1.40 -8.14
C ASP A 643 17.93 1.57 -7.79
N GLY A 644 18.84 1.07 -8.64
CA GLY A 644 20.28 1.10 -8.43
C GLY A 644 20.83 0.01 -7.51
N SER A 645 19.97 -0.78 -6.85
CA SER A 645 20.39 -1.86 -5.96
C SER A 645 21.16 -2.94 -6.72
N ASP A 646 22.26 -3.39 -6.14
CA ASP A 646 23.11 -4.43 -6.70
C ASP A 646 22.69 -5.81 -6.17
N LEU A 647 22.25 -6.70 -7.06
CA LEU A 647 21.87 -8.08 -6.75
C LEU A 647 22.98 -9.09 -7.09
N SER A 648 24.17 -8.60 -7.48
CA SER A 648 25.32 -9.42 -7.87
C SER A 648 26.01 -10.08 -6.69
N TYR A 649 25.77 -9.59 -5.48
CA TYR A 649 26.43 -10.05 -4.24
C TYR A 649 25.45 -10.77 -3.33
N VAL A 650 26.00 -11.58 -2.44
CA VAL A 650 25.20 -12.26 -1.41
C VAL A 650 24.53 -11.22 -0.51
N GLU A 651 23.22 -11.32 -0.35
CA GLU A 651 22.43 -10.36 0.43
C GLU A 651 22.82 -10.33 1.91
N ASP A 652 22.72 -9.14 2.51
CA ASP A 652 22.86 -8.97 3.95
C ASP A 652 21.86 -9.82 4.74
N GLY A 653 22.30 -10.32 5.88
CA GLY A 653 21.54 -11.27 6.69
C GLY A 653 21.62 -12.73 6.21
N THR A 654 22.34 -13.03 5.12
CA THR A 654 22.55 -14.42 4.68
C THR A 654 23.56 -15.14 5.57
N ALA A 655 23.30 -16.41 5.88
CA ALA A 655 24.21 -17.22 6.70
C ALA A 655 25.54 -17.52 5.97
N CYS A 656 26.67 -17.16 6.59
CA CYS A 656 28.02 -17.43 6.08
C CYS A 656 28.81 -18.41 6.96
N GLY A 657 28.29 -18.77 8.13
CA GLY A 657 28.88 -19.75 9.03
C GLY A 657 28.03 -19.96 10.28
N PRO A 658 28.46 -20.83 11.21
CA PRO A 658 27.75 -21.04 12.47
C PRO A 658 27.67 -19.75 13.28
N ASN A 659 26.45 -19.25 13.53
CA ASN A 659 26.20 -17.95 14.16
C ASN A 659 26.87 -16.73 13.47
N MET A 660 27.08 -16.80 12.15
CA MET A 660 27.67 -15.72 11.37
C MET A 660 26.75 -15.34 10.19
N LEU A 661 26.62 -14.04 9.91
CA LEU A 661 25.80 -13.50 8.83
C LEU A 661 26.61 -12.51 7.97
N CYS A 662 26.18 -12.34 6.73
CA CYS A 662 26.74 -11.35 5.83
C CYS A 662 26.23 -9.93 6.14
N LEU A 663 27.14 -8.97 6.16
CA LEU A 663 26.85 -7.54 6.19
C LEU A 663 27.94 -6.79 5.42
N ASP A 664 27.56 -5.96 4.45
CA ASP A 664 28.50 -5.16 3.62
C ASP A 664 29.63 -6.03 3.04
N HIS A 665 29.25 -7.17 2.46
CA HIS A 665 30.15 -8.19 1.89
C HIS A 665 31.14 -8.85 2.88
N ARG A 666 30.89 -8.75 4.19
CA ARG A 666 31.72 -9.35 5.24
C ARG A 666 30.96 -10.38 6.05
N CYS A 667 31.64 -11.45 6.46
CA CYS A 667 31.06 -12.46 7.33
C CYS A 667 31.31 -12.09 8.80
N LEU A 668 30.26 -11.61 9.46
CA LEU A 668 30.34 -11.09 10.84
C LEU A 668 29.56 -11.99 11.81
N PRO A 669 29.96 -12.08 13.08
CA PRO A 669 29.19 -12.80 14.09
C PRO A 669 27.82 -12.13 14.29
N ALA A 670 26.80 -12.91 14.61
CA ALA A 670 25.45 -12.40 14.87
C ALA A 670 25.40 -11.29 15.93
N SER A 671 26.34 -11.30 16.88
CA SER A 671 26.48 -10.24 17.89
C SER A 671 26.86 -8.87 17.31
N ALA A 672 27.45 -8.81 16.11
CA ALA A 672 27.82 -7.55 15.45
C ALA A 672 26.61 -6.77 14.91
N PHE A 673 25.46 -7.43 14.77
CA PHE A 673 24.24 -6.83 14.22
C PHE A 673 23.40 -6.10 15.29
N ASN A 674 23.83 -6.12 16.56
CA ASN A 674 23.15 -5.46 17.68
C ASN A 674 21.64 -5.75 17.73
N PHE A 675 21.24 -7.00 17.46
CA PHE A 675 19.83 -7.39 17.51
C PHE A 675 19.21 -7.08 18.88
N SER A 676 17.97 -6.60 18.89
CA SER A 676 17.20 -6.41 20.11
C SER A 676 17.12 -7.71 20.91
N THR A 677 17.08 -7.63 22.24
CA THR A 677 16.97 -8.83 23.08
C THR A 677 15.60 -8.87 23.76
N CYS A 678 15.00 -10.06 23.78
CA CYS A 678 13.79 -10.29 24.54
C CYS A 678 14.10 -10.66 26.00
N PRO A 679 13.18 -10.34 26.93
CA PRO A 679 13.34 -10.71 28.33
C PRO A 679 13.28 -12.24 28.53
N GLY A 680 13.79 -12.69 29.68
CA GLY A 680 13.84 -14.10 30.05
C GLY A 680 14.17 -14.30 31.52
N SER A 681 13.77 -15.45 32.07
CA SER A 681 14.08 -15.87 33.45
C SER A 681 15.57 -16.13 33.73
N GLY A 682 16.46 -15.87 32.76
CA GLY A 682 17.92 -15.91 32.89
C GLY A 682 18.63 -15.51 31.59
N GLU A 683 19.95 -15.25 31.65
CA GLU A 683 20.76 -14.67 30.55
C GLU A 683 20.73 -15.45 29.21
N ARG A 684 20.36 -16.74 29.21
CA ARG A 684 20.28 -17.57 27.99
C ARG A 684 18.88 -18.10 27.67
N ARG A 685 17.87 -17.74 28.47
CA ARG A 685 16.51 -18.26 28.32
C ARG A 685 15.62 -17.21 27.68
N ILE A 686 15.83 -16.95 26.39
CA ILE A 686 15.00 -16.02 25.61
C ILE A 686 13.53 -16.46 25.74
N CYS A 687 12.67 -15.56 26.21
CA CYS A 687 11.25 -15.84 26.49
C CYS A 687 11.03 -17.08 27.36
N SER A 688 11.94 -17.32 28.31
CA SER A 688 11.94 -18.48 29.21
C SER A 688 11.82 -19.84 28.51
N HIS A 689 12.15 -19.94 27.22
CA HIS A 689 11.90 -21.09 26.34
C HIS A 689 10.42 -21.48 26.15
N HIS A 690 9.50 -20.61 26.56
CA HIS A 690 8.05 -20.79 26.45
C HIS A 690 7.42 -19.79 25.48
N GLY A 691 8.23 -19.22 24.59
CA GLY A 691 7.78 -18.26 23.60
C GLY A 691 8.83 -17.99 22.53
N VAL A 692 8.46 -17.13 21.59
CA VAL A 692 9.30 -16.69 20.47
C VAL A 692 9.50 -15.18 20.58
N CYS A 693 10.72 -14.70 20.32
CA CYS A 693 11.02 -13.27 20.32
C CYS A 693 10.60 -12.64 18.98
N SER A 694 9.74 -11.62 19.02
CA SER A 694 9.31 -10.88 17.85
C SER A 694 10.33 -9.82 17.41
N ASN A 695 10.15 -9.27 16.22
CA ASN A 695 10.90 -8.15 15.67
C ASN A 695 10.81 -6.86 16.50
N GLU A 696 9.79 -6.73 17.36
CA GLU A 696 9.67 -5.61 18.30
C GLU A 696 10.40 -5.86 19.64
N GLY A 697 11.12 -6.97 19.79
CA GLY A 697 11.78 -7.33 21.04
C GLY A 697 10.79 -7.75 22.15
N LYS A 698 9.61 -8.24 21.76
CA LYS A 698 8.58 -8.74 22.68
C LYS A 698 8.46 -10.26 22.59
N CYS A 699 8.17 -10.91 23.73
CA CYS A 699 7.93 -12.34 23.75
C CYS A 699 6.50 -12.69 23.38
N ILE A 700 6.34 -13.54 22.37
CA ILE A 700 5.08 -14.16 22.00
C ILE A 700 5.02 -15.55 22.64
N CYS A 701 4.22 -15.68 23.70
CA CYS A 701 4.18 -16.89 24.51
C CYS A 701 3.38 -18.02 23.85
N GLN A 702 3.76 -19.25 24.17
CA GLN A 702 2.97 -20.44 23.86
C GLN A 702 1.61 -20.39 24.59
N PRO A 703 0.58 -21.11 24.11
CA PRO A 703 -0.80 -20.96 24.59
C PRO A 703 -0.98 -21.06 26.12
N ASP A 704 -0.21 -21.93 26.77
CA ASP A 704 -0.29 -22.18 28.22
C ASP A 704 0.62 -21.27 29.06
N TRP A 705 1.25 -20.28 28.44
CA TRP A 705 2.21 -19.38 29.08
C TRP A 705 1.83 -17.92 28.88
N THR A 706 2.17 -17.07 29.85
CA THR A 706 1.90 -15.63 29.84
C THR A 706 2.99 -14.87 30.61
N GLY A 707 2.85 -13.55 30.69
CA GLY A 707 3.86 -12.65 31.23
C GLY A 707 4.81 -12.11 30.15
N LYS A 708 5.54 -11.04 30.48
CA LYS A 708 6.43 -10.35 29.51
C LYS A 708 7.58 -11.23 29.02
N ASP A 709 7.99 -12.22 29.81
CA ASP A 709 9.09 -13.15 29.56
C ASP A 709 8.63 -14.61 29.43
N CYS A 710 7.31 -14.83 29.31
CA CYS A 710 6.66 -16.15 29.24
C CYS A 710 7.00 -17.10 30.41
N SER A 711 7.25 -16.56 31.61
CA SER A 711 7.57 -17.37 32.80
C SER A 711 6.35 -17.89 33.56
N ILE A 712 5.16 -17.35 33.30
CA ILE A 712 3.95 -17.64 34.08
C ILE A 712 3.12 -18.69 33.34
N HIS A 713 2.97 -19.88 33.92
CA HIS A 713 2.10 -20.92 33.39
C HIS A 713 0.62 -20.58 33.68
N ASN A 714 -0.15 -20.34 32.62
CA ASN A 714 -1.58 -20.02 32.66
C ASN A 714 -2.29 -20.80 31.54
N PRO A 715 -2.67 -22.07 31.79
CA PRO A 715 -3.24 -22.94 30.78
C PRO A 715 -4.56 -22.39 30.26
N LEU A 716 -4.83 -22.57 28.97
CA LEU A 716 -6.12 -22.18 28.40
C LEU A 716 -7.25 -22.95 29.10
N PRO A 717 -8.38 -22.30 29.43
CA PRO A 717 -9.55 -23.00 29.93
C PRO A 717 -9.95 -24.05 28.89
N THR A 718 -9.89 -25.33 29.27
CA THR A 718 -10.38 -26.41 28.42
C THR A 718 -11.87 -26.20 28.28
N SER A 719 -12.34 -25.89 27.06
CA SER A 719 -13.77 -26.00 26.78
C SER A 719 -14.20 -27.43 27.13
N PRO A 720 -15.19 -27.62 28.01
CA PRO A 720 -15.64 -28.95 28.36
C PRO A 720 -16.04 -29.70 27.08
N PRO A 721 -15.79 -31.02 26.99
CA PRO A 721 -16.17 -31.79 25.82
C PRO A 721 -17.65 -31.55 25.52
N THR A 722 -17.92 -31.19 24.26
CA THR A 722 -19.28 -31.05 23.73
C THR A 722 -19.93 -32.42 23.73
N GLY A 723 -20.50 -32.79 24.87
CA GLY A 723 -20.97 -34.12 25.15
C GLY A 723 -21.70 -34.20 26.47
N GLU A 724 -22.59 -33.23 26.72
CA GLU A 724 -23.90 -33.42 27.34
C GLU A 724 -24.54 -32.04 27.48
N THR A 725 -25.75 -31.90 26.97
CA THR A 725 -26.60 -30.76 27.25
C THR A 725 -26.86 -30.71 28.75
N GLU A 726 -26.03 -30.00 29.51
CA GLU A 726 -26.50 -29.48 30.80
C GLU A 726 -27.63 -28.51 30.48
N ARG A 727 -28.85 -29.00 30.66
CA ARG A 727 -30.02 -28.15 30.80
C ARG A 727 -29.73 -27.24 31.98
N TYR A 728 -29.28 -26.02 31.69
CA TYR A 728 -29.41 -24.92 32.63
C TYR A 728 -30.90 -24.81 32.93
N LYS A 729 -31.34 -25.37 34.07
CA LYS A 729 -32.65 -25.06 34.64
C LYS A 729 -32.55 -23.60 35.05
N GLY A 730 -32.94 -22.71 34.13
CA GLY A 730 -33.26 -21.34 34.48
C GLY A 730 -34.23 -21.34 35.67
N PRO A 731 -34.23 -20.29 36.50
CA PRO A 731 -35.11 -20.21 37.65
C PRO A 731 -36.53 -20.49 37.19
N SER A 732 -37.10 -21.58 37.71
CA SER A 732 -38.45 -22.03 37.39
C SER A 732 -39.39 -20.83 37.48
N GLY A 733 -40.22 -20.59 36.46
CA GLY A 733 -41.17 -19.46 36.44
C GLY A 733 -42.06 -19.38 37.68
N THR A 734 -42.17 -20.47 38.45
CA THR A 734 -42.76 -20.51 39.79
C THR A 734 -42.12 -19.56 40.79
N ASN A 735 -40.79 -19.37 40.79
CA ASN A 735 -40.11 -18.50 41.76
C ASN A 735 -40.32 -17.01 41.46
N ILE A 736 -40.46 -16.65 40.17
CA ILE A 736 -40.80 -15.28 39.76
C ILE A 736 -42.26 -14.97 40.11
N ILE A 737 -43.18 -15.92 39.88
CA ILE A 737 -44.60 -15.77 40.25
C ILE A 737 -44.76 -15.66 41.78
N ILE A 738 -44.06 -16.49 42.55
CA ILE A 738 -44.09 -16.43 44.02
C ILE A 738 -43.53 -15.10 44.53
N GLY A 739 -42.42 -14.61 43.94
CA GLY A 739 -41.84 -13.31 44.28
C GLY A 739 -42.78 -12.14 43.97
N SER A 740 -43.46 -12.16 42.82
CA SER A 740 -44.43 -11.12 42.45
C SER A 740 -45.69 -11.15 43.32
N ILE A 741 -46.19 -12.33 43.71
CA ILE A 741 -47.34 -12.46 44.62
C ILE A 741 -46.95 -12.01 46.03
N ALA A 742 -45.78 -12.41 46.55
CA ALA A 742 -45.30 -11.97 47.84
C ALA A 742 -45.08 -10.44 47.88
N GLY A 743 -44.54 -9.85 46.82
CA GLY A 743 -44.40 -8.40 46.66
C GLY A 743 -45.74 -7.67 46.64
N ALA A 744 -46.74 -8.18 45.89
CA ALA A 744 -48.07 -7.57 45.82
C ALA A 744 -48.81 -7.65 47.18
N VAL A 745 -48.68 -8.77 47.92
CA VAL A 745 -49.27 -8.92 49.25
C VAL A 745 -48.61 -7.97 50.25
N LEU A 746 -47.28 -7.79 50.20
CA LEU A 746 -46.57 -6.86 51.07
C LEU A 746 -47.01 -5.41 50.83
N VAL A 747 -47.16 -4.99 49.57
CA VAL A 747 -47.63 -3.65 49.21
C VAL A 747 -49.08 -3.46 49.67
N ALA A 748 -49.96 -4.45 49.47
CA ALA A 748 -51.33 -4.40 49.96
C ALA A 748 -51.42 -4.30 51.49
N ALA A 749 -50.57 -5.02 52.22
CA ALA A 749 -50.49 -4.94 53.68
C ALA A 749 -50.02 -3.57 54.18
N ILE A 750 -49.06 -2.94 53.49
CA ILE A 750 -48.58 -1.58 53.82
C ILE A 750 -49.68 -0.55 53.56
N VAL A 751 -50.40 -0.66 52.43
CA VAL A 751 -51.49 0.28 52.09
C VAL A 751 -52.67 0.13 53.06
N LEU A 752 -53.05 -1.09 53.43
CA LEU A 752 -54.12 -1.34 54.42
C LEU A 752 -53.69 -0.96 55.85
N GLY A 753 -52.43 -1.22 56.22
CA GLY A 753 -51.87 -0.79 57.52
C GLY A 753 -51.76 0.73 57.64
N GLY A 754 -51.35 1.41 56.58
CA GLY A 754 -51.23 2.88 56.53
C GLY A 754 -52.60 3.58 56.58
N THR A 755 -53.61 3.04 55.91
CA THR A 755 -54.98 3.59 55.94
C THR A 755 -55.70 3.30 57.27
N GLY A 756 -55.36 2.20 57.96
CA GLY A 756 -55.85 1.91 59.31
C GLY A 756 -55.27 2.81 60.40
N TRP A 757 -54.04 3.30 60.24
CA TRP A 757 -53.42 4.21 61.23
C TRP A 757 -53.82 5.67 61.05
N GLY A 758 -54.18 6.07 59.82
CA GLY A 758 -54.66 7.42 59.50
C GLY A 758 -56.03 7.80 60.09
N PHE A 759 -56.87 6.83 60.45
CA PHE A 759 -58.20 7.10 61.04
C PHE A 759 -58.19 7.31 62.56
N LYS A 760 -57.07 7.04 63.27
CA LYS A 760 -57.02 7.15 64.74
C LYS A 760 -56.42 8.48 65.26
N ASN A 761 -55.85 9.33 64.39
CA ASN A 761 -55.17 10.57 64.79
C ASN A 761 -55.86 11.89 64.38
N ILE A 762 -57.08 11.87 63.81
CA ILE A 762 -57.86 13.09 63.50
C ILE A 762 -58.75 13.53 64.69
N ARG A 763 -58.22 13.45 65.92
CA ARG A 763 -58.79 14.12 67.09
C ARG A 763 -57.68 14.56 68.05
N ARG A 764 -56.83 15.51 67.65
CA ARG A 764 -56.17 16.44 68.59
C ARG A 764 -55.41 17.54 67.86
N GLY A 765 -55.72 18.79 68.21
CA GLY A 765 -54.75 19.88 68.17
C GLY A 765 -54.97 20.94 67.10
N ARG A 766 -55.98 21.79 67.28
CA ARG A 766 -56.11 23.11 66.62
C ARG A 766 -56.09 24.17 67.72
N SER A 767 -54.99 24.91 67.86
CA SER A 767 -54.88 26.23 68.55
C SER A 767 -53.44 26.71 68.37
N GLY A 768 -53.16 27.71 67.54
CA GLY A 768 -52.97 29.13 67.94
C GLY A 768 -51.47 29.36 68.19
N GLY A 769 -50.77 30.37 67.69
CA GLY A 769 -51.09 31.72 67.26
C GLY A 769 -49.91 32.61 67.72
N ALA A 770 -49.57 33.62 66.92
CA ALA A 770 -48.44 34.57 67.02
C ALA A 770 -47.13 34.11 66.37
#